data_AF-A0A812IHC9-F1
#
_entry.id   AF-A0A812IHC9-F1
#
_cell.length_a   1.000
_cell.length_b   1.000
_cell.length_c   1.000
_cell.angle_alpha   90.00
_cell.angle_beta   90.00
_cell.angle_gamma   90.00
#
_symmetry.space_group_name_H-M   'P 1'
#
loop_
_entity.id
_entity.type
_entity.pdbx_description
1 polymer ?
#
loop_
_entity_poly.entity_id
_entity_poly.type
_entity_poly.pdbx_seq_one_letter_code
_entity_poly.pdbx_strand_id
1 'polypeptide(L)'
;MFRLCISFCACTMITGMEKTPWDVMLRIIQLAEDGMMWRRLPQVYSEVDFRVLLDALVPKAERNNFAVSVTAGSSAEDDHDKGVALFNSLGIGGLVIESNPAAFQALRKRLSAMNESGRIFAKLRASPYESPDRLLQLHSVPKDFDALTLSTGSFDLNVLRGTLGSGYRPKLVLLEVNLDVPPPFEFEASPSTRSQGECMQAEGRFGVSLGRAWSELWQSYSFLALESTGAPCSCRGKAWFANNKLLGGSGPLVSWQGMVRMFWEQITERRCMHMQRPCPSVDIRGLLERVGGLDMERWNHAEMSLYVAQLPWHPVVRKYIEDHEEALQLKCPGLDMSLRARQPDYASKSSLPMFLSKVRREGLANPFRAASCFSRCIRVSEELWNDTMDFRGHQWRTQDISDELEHAWIRHFGPYRQKIHQVFGCRVPIFVNWYALLHRDITNSDPYNRAWGTVGLTMLYNPECSFVTLSVLDRGPNPPQGGKVDSMPNLLVFGSSHGHIPIPLVRKASRPTLLLPPRYYVTCLGRSGFARSVVLDALRTDAFRSALAATNPAWPWENLVFTGLAPGGPAGFERMAAESKFCVVTARFGRSAFMLAEVVQVGGCLPVYVWDDVEWAALTGVNNLTSFGFSLRVTQLWKLPLLLRNVTSRKYSRMKRKMARARAAYTMPGTMAAIRSFMQGRPALRYQPLPPERVAAHERLFKCLCGNHSKCGP
;
A
#
# COMPACT_ATOMS: atom_id res chain seq x y z
N MET A 1 -25.57 -0.48 44.54
CA MET A 1 -25.62 -1.96 44.58
C MET A 1 -26.03 -2.63 43.26
N PHE A 2 -26.85 -2.04 42.39
CA PHE A 2 -27.27 -2.66 41.11
C PHE A 2 -26.26 -2.59 39.93
N ARG A 3 -25.11 -1.93 40.06
CA ARG A 3 -24.03 -1.91 39.04
C ARG A 3 -22.93 -2.97 39.23
N LEU A 4 -23.00 -3.77 40.30
CA LEU A 4 -21.99 -4.80 40.61
C LEU A 4 -22.33 -6.21 40.10
N CYS A 5 -23.54 -6.46 39.58
CA CYS A 5 -23.96 -7.80 39.13
C CYS A 5 -23.72 -8.10 37.63
N ILE A 6 -23.45 -7.10 36.78
CA ILE A 6 -23.36 -7.34 35.33
C ILE A 6 -21.94 -7.72 34.88
N SER A 7 -20.88 -7.33 35.61
CA SER A 7 -19.51 -7.76 35.28
C SER A 7 -19.17 -9.20 35.68
N PHE A 8 -19.99 -9.85 36.51
CA PHE A 8 -19.76 -11.25 36.92
C PHE A 8 -20.46 -12.28 36.02
N CYS A 9 -21.42 -11.88 35.17
CA CYS A 9 -22.22 -12.81 34.37
C CYS A 9 -21.61 -13.25 33.02
N ALA A 10 -20.52 -12.63 32.57
CA ALA A 10 -19.89 -13.01 31.29
C ALA A 10 -18.90 -14.18 31.40
N CYS A 11 -18.44 -14.54 32.61
CA CYS A 11 -17.52 -15.68 32.82
C CYS A 11 -18.25 -16.97 33.21
N THR A 12 -19.51 -16.92 33.64
CA THR A 12 -20.18 -18.09 34.28
C THR A 12 -21.19 -18.83 33.40
N MET A 13 -21.38 -18.46 32.13
CA MET A 13 -22.29 -19.16 31.20
C MET A 13 -21.57 -19.96 30.09
N ILE A 14 -20.38 -20.49 30.39
CA ILE A 14 -19.72 -21.54 29.59
C ILE A 14 -19.46 -22.74 30.51
N THR A 15 -20.52 -23.29 31.09
CA THR A 15 -20.45 -24.44 32.00
C THR A 15 -21.01 -25.66 31.27
N GLY A 16 -20.13 -26.53 30.74
CA GLY A 16 -20.57 -27.82 30.21
C GLY A 16 -19.58 -28.64 29.40
N MET A 17 -18.50 -28.05 28.88
CA MET A 17 -17.42 -28.80 28.21
C MET A 17 -16.08 -28.35 28.75
N GLU A 18 -15.31 -29.29 29.30
CA GLU A 18 -13.89 -29.08 29.63
C GLU A 18 -13.17 -28.68 28.34
N LYS A 19 -12.84 -27.39 28.23
CA LYS A 19 -12.05 -26.87 27.11
C LYS A 19 -10.59 -27.19 27.37
N THR A 20 -9.91 -27.75 26.37
CA THR A 20 -8.47 -27.93 26.47
C THR A 20 -7.77 -26.55 26.50
N PRO A 21 -6.56 -26.43 27.07
CA PRO A 21 -5.79 -25.18 27.02
C PRO A 21 -5.60 -24.65 25.58
N TRP A 22 -5.54 -25.56 24.60
CA TRP A 22 -5.49 -25.22 23.18
C TRP A 22 -6.78 -24.55 22.68
N ASP A 23 -7.95 -25.04 23.07
CA ASP A 23 -9.24 -24.43 22.70
C ASP A 23 -9.37 -23.00 23.25
N VAL A 24 -8.85 -22.78 24.46
CA VAL A 24 -8.78 -21.43 25.05
C VAL A 24 -7.86 -20.52 24.22
N MET A 25 -6.70 -21.02 23.79
CA MET A 25 -5.77 -20.27 22.96
C MET A 25 -6.36 -19.92 21.59
N LEU A 26 -6.98 -20.88 20.91
CA LEU A 26 -7.66 -20.66 19.63
C LEU A 26 -8.76 -19.60 19.77
N ARG A 27 -9.50 -19.63 20.88
CA ARG A 27 -10.52 -18.61 21.13
C ARG A 27 -9.93 -17.22 21.29
N ILE A 28 -8.76 -17.10 21.92
CA ILE A 28 -8.09 -15.81 22.13
C ILE A 28 -7.51 -15.29 20.82
N ILE A 29 -6.92 -16.16 20.02
CA ILE A 29 -6.46 -15.85 18.67
C ILE A 29 -7.65 -15.36 17.83
N GLN A 30 -8.77 -16.10 17.82
CA GLN A 30 -9.98 -15.69 17.11
C GLN A 30 -10.48 -14.33 17.59
N LEU A 31 -10.54 -14.12 18.91
CA LEU A 31 -10.96 -12.84 19.47
C LEU A 31 -10.00 -11.71 19.09
N ALA A 32 -8.69 -11.97 19.04
CA ALA A 32 -7.68 -10.99 18.65
C ALA A 32 -7.83 -10.58 17.17
N GLU A 33 -8.15 -11.54 16.30
CA GLU A 33 -8.40 -11.36 14.87
C GLU A 33 -9.79 -10.77 14.54
N ASP A 34 -10.76 -10.90 15.46
CA ASP A 34 -12.10 -10.32 15.34
C ASP A 34 -12.04 -8.78 15.48
N GLY A 35 -11.48 -8.11 14.46
CA GLY A 35 -11.21 -6.67 14.40
C GLY A 35 -12.43 -5.74 14.48
N MET A 36 -13.62 -6.30 14.70
CA MET A 36 -14.86 -5.55 14.90
C MET A 36 -15.13 -5.18 16.35
N MET A 37 -14.51 -5.86 17.33
CA MET A 37 -14.74 -5.58 18.75
C MET A 37 -13.45 -5.66 19.57
N TRP A 38 -12.94 -4.48 19.96
CA TRP A 38 -11.90 -4.26 20.98
C TRP A 38 -12.40 -4.63 22.39
N ARG A 39 -12.89 -5.86 22.52
CA ARG A 39 -13.19 -6.47 23.81
C ARG A 39 -11.88 -6.90 24.45
N ARG A 40 -11.79 -6.73 25.77
CA ARG A 40 -10.72 -7.26 26.59
C ARG A 40 -10.53 -8.75 26.26
N LEU A 41 -9.30 -9.16 26.00
CA LEU A 41 -9.01 -10.57 25.77
C LEU A 41 -9.04 -11.29 27.13
N PRO A 42 -9.52 -12.55 27.19
CA PRO A 42 -9.34 -13.37 28.37
C PRO A 42 -7.85 -13.39 28.75
N GLN A 43 -7.54 -13.14 30.02
CA GLN A 43 -6.17 -13.22 30.49
C GLN A 43 -5.74 -14.68 30.52
N VAL A 44 -4.79 -15.06 29.66
CA VAL A 44 -4.12 -16.36 29.76
C VAL A 44 -3.01 -16.21 30.76
N TYR A 45 -3.29 -16.59 31.99
CA TYR A 45 -2.24 -16.75 32.97
C TYR A 45 -1.65 -18.16 32.81
N SER A 46 -0.36 -18.21 32.46
CA SER A 46 0.61 -19.24 32.84
C SER A 46 0.63 -20.65 32.21
N GLU A 47 -0.35 -21.09 31.42
CA GLU A 47 -0.42 -22.53 31.04
C GLU A 47 0.01 -22.89 29.61
N VAL A 48 0.72 -22.00 28.90
CA VAL A 48 1.30 -22.42 27.62
C VAL A 48 2.59 -23.19 27.89
N ASP A 49 2.58 -24.46 27.52
CA ASP A 49 3.77 -25.30 27.52
C ASP A 49 3.89 -26.07 26.19
N PHE A 50 5.09 -26.60 25.93
CA PHE A 50 5.33 -27.38 24.73
C PHE A 50 4.54 -28.68 24.68
N ARG A 51 4.22 -29.31 25.82
CA ARG A 51 3.46 -30.56 25.83
C ARG A 51 2.06 -30.32 25.29
N VAL A 52 1.36 -29.29 25.79
CA VAL A 52 0.05 -28.85 25.30
C VAL A 52 0.12 -28.57 23.81
N LEU A 53 1.11 -27.80 23.35
CA LEU A 53 1.22 -27.44 21.93
C LEU A 53 1.59 -28.63 21.04
N LEU A 54 2.47 -29.52 21.47
CA LEU A 54 2.82 -30.72 20.72
C LEU A 54 1.64 -31.69 20.65
N ASP A 55 0.89 -31.87 21.74
CA ASP A 55 -0.31 -32.69 21.79
C ASP A 55 -1.43 -32.13 20.91
N ALA A 56 -1.56 -30.80 20.83
CA ALA A 56 -2.56 -30.15 19.99
C ALA A 56 -2.17 -30.08 18.50
N LEU A 57 -0.90 -29.82 18.17
CA LEU A 57 -0.47 -29.41 16.83
C LEU A 57 0.37 -30.42 16.08
N VAL A 58 1.02 -31.37 16.78
CA VAL A 58 1.96 -32.31 16.15
C VAL A 58 1.47 -33.74 16.34
N PRO A 59 0.94 -34.37 15.26
CA PRO A 59 0.55 -35.77 15.30
C PRO A 59 1.67 -36.64 15.87
N LYS A 60 1.35 -37.59 16.76
CA LYS A 60 2.36 -38.44 17.41
C LYS A 60 3.30 -39.14 16.42
N ALA A 61 2.77 -39.58 15.28
CA ALA A 61 3.53 -40.24 14.22
C ALA A 61 4.52 -39.30 13.49
N GLU A 62 4.29 -37.99 13.54
CA GLU A 62 5.17 -37.00 12.94
C GLU A 62 6.22 -36.47 13.92
N ARG A 63 6.18 -36.84 15.21
CA ARG A 63 7.13 -36.32 16.21
C ARG A 63 8.52 -36.93 16.02
N ASN A 64 9.54 -36.07 16.01
CA ASN A 64 10.94 -36.50 16.01
C ASN A 64 11.41 -36.91 17.42
N ASN A 65 10.64 -36.55 18.45
CA ASN A 65 10.96 -36.70 19.87
C ASN A 65 12.35 -36.12 20.16
N PHE A 66 12.60 -34.92 19.63
CA PHE A 66 13.85 -34.21 19.77
C PHE A 66 13.60 -32.71 19.98
N ALA A 67 14.21 -32.12 21.00
CA ALA A 67 14.18 -30.69 21.26
C ALA A 67 15.58 -30.08 21.32
N VAL A 68 15.68 -28.79 21.00
CA VAL A 68 16.91 -28.01 21.15
C VAL A 68 16.63 -26.85 22.09
N SER A 69 17.43 -26.72 23.14
CA SER A 69 17.41 -25.55 24.03
C SER A 69 18.74 -24.80 23.97
N VAL A 70 18.68 -23.49 23.79
CA VAL A 70 19.85 -22.60 23.81
C VAL A 70 19.67 -21.57 24.92
N THR A 71 20.52 -21.63 25.94
CA THR A 71 20.43 -20.84 27.17
C THR A 71 21.68 -20.01 27.44
N ALA A 72 21.53 -18.95 28.24
CA ALA A 72 22.62 -18.08 28.69
C ALA A 72 22.61 -17.87 30.22
N GLY A 73 22.88 -18.93 30.98
CA GLY A 73 23.27 -18.84 32.38
C GLY A 73 22.16 -19.03 33.41
N SER A 74 20.89 -19.14 33.00
CA SER A 74 19.72 -19.30 33.89
C SER A 74 19.27 -20.75 34.07
N SER A 75 19.80 -21.70 33.29
CA SER A 75 19.22 -23.04 33.13
C SER A 75 19.40 -23.99 34.33
N ALA A 76 20.29 -23.67 35.27
CA ALA A 76 20.62 -24.59 36.35
C ALA A 76 19.51 -24.73 37.41
N GLU A 77 18.94 -23.61 37.85
CA GLU A 77 18.01 -23.56 38.99
C GLU A 77 16.63 -23.03 38.63
N ASP A 78 16.48 -22.43 37.45
CA ASP A 78 15.28 -21.68 37.09
C ASP A 78 14.33 -22.53 36.22
N ASP A 79 13.08 -22.70 36.66
CA ASP A 79 12.00 -23.36 35.88
C ASP A 79 11.57 -22.55 34.64
N HIS A 80 12.32 -21.49 34.34
CA HIS A 80 12.13 -20.66 33.17
C HIS A 80 12.59 -21.32 31.86
N ASP A 81 13.47 -22.33 31.86
CA ASP A 81 13.73 -23.09 30.61
C ASP A 81 12.69 -24.19 30.39
N LYS A 82 11.67 -23.87 29.58
CA LYS A 82 10.61 -24.81 29.19
C LYS A 82 11.12 -25.95 28.31
N GLY A 83 12.30 -25.82 27.69
CA GLY A 83 12.90 -26.85 26.86
C GLY A 83 13.40 -28.03 27.69
N VAL A 84 14.03 -27.77 28.84
CA VAL A 84 14.49 -28.82 29.76
C VAL A 84 13.33 -29.62 30.35
N ALA A 85 12.20 -28.97 30.62
CA ALA A 85 11.00 -29.63 31.12
C ALA A 85 10.45 -30.71 30.17
N LEU A 86 10.70 -30.60 28.86
CA LEU A 86 10.28 -31.61 27.89
C LEU A 86 11.02 -32.94 28.05
N PHE A 87 12.32 -32.89 28.39
CA PHE A 87 13.11 -34.11 28.57
C PHE A 87 12.55 -34.98 29.69
N ASN A 88 12.16 -34.35 30.79
CA ASN A 88 11.60 -35.04 31.95
C ASN A 88 10.15 -35.49 31.72
N SER A 89 9.30 -34.62 31.17
CA SER A 89 7.85 -34.87 31.10
C SER A 89 7.42 -35.75 29.93
N LEU A 90 8.16 -35.74 28.82
CA LEU A 90 7.81 -36.47 27.59
C LEU A 90 8.85 -37.52 27.17
N GLY A 91 9.98 -37.62 27.90
CA GLY A 91 11.05 -38.57 27.56
C GLY A 91 11.69 -38.31 26.19
N ILE A 92 11.59 -37.08 25.67
CA ILE A 92 12.19 -36.73 24.38
C ILE A 92 13.71 -36.60 24.50
N GLY A 93 14.43 -36.92 23.43
CA GLY A 93 15.86 -36.60 23.34
C GLY A 93 16.06 -35.10 23.09
N GLY A 94 17.32 -34.66 23.11
CA GLY A 94 17.58 -33.28 22.73
C GLY A 94 19.01 -32.80 22.90
N LEU A 95 19.23 -31.55 22.51
CA LEU A 95 20.49 -30.84 22.65
C LEU A 95 20.27 -29.57 23.47
N VAL A 96 20.99 -29.45 24.59
CA VAL A 96 21.03 -28.23 25.40
C VAL A 96 22.38 -27.55 25.22
N ILE A 97 22.35 -26.29 24.80
CA ILE A 97 23.51 -25.45 24.55
C ILE A 97 23.51 -24.34 25.59
N GLU A 98 24.50 -24.34 26.48
CA GLU A 98 24.67 -23.32 27.52
C GLU A 98 25.96 -22.55 27.24
N SER A 99 25.89 -21.23 27.33
CA SER A 99 27.03 -20.34 27.00
C SER A 99 27.86 -19.97 28.24
N ASN A 100 27.28 -20.07 29.44
CA ASN A 100 27.98 -19.80 30.70
C ASN A 100 28.66 -21.09 31.23
N PRO A 101 30.00 -21.13 31.37
CA PRO A 101 30.71 -22.33 31.83
C PRO A 101 30.28 -22.83 33.22
N ALA A 102 29.96 -21.94 34.16
CA ALA A 102 29.53 -22.32 35.49
C ALA A 102 28.11 -22.91 35.48
N ALA A 103 27.17 -22.24 34.78
CA ALA A 103 25.81 -22.75 34.61
C ALA A 103 25.81 -24.09 33.85
N PHE A 104 26.72 -24.26 32.89
CA PHE A 104 26.85 -25.50 32.12
C PHE A 104 27.18 -26.71 33.01
N GLN A 105 28.03 -26.56 34.04
CA GLN A 105 28.34 -27.67 34.94
C GLN A 105 27.12 -28.10 35.75
N ALA A 106 26.37 -27.14 36.30
CA ALA A 106 25.15 -27.42 37.05
C ALA A 106 24.06 -28.03 36.16
N LEU A 107 23.88 -27.48 34.96
CA LEU A 107 23.00 -28.01 33.93
C LEU A 107 23.38 -29.44 33.55
N ARG A 108 24.67 -29.73 33.30
CA ARG A 108 25.14 -31.08 32.94
C ARG A 108 24.82 -32.09 34.04
N LYS A 109 25.02 -31.71 35.30
CA LYS A 109 24.64 -32.55 36.45
C LYS A 109 23.14 -32.83 36.46
N ARG A 110 22.30 -31.80 36.28
CA ARG A 110 20.83 -31.96 36.21
C ARG A 110 20.40 -32.85 35.03
N LEU A 111 20.94 -32.63 33.85
CA LEU A 111 20.62 -33.40 32.65
C LEU A 111 21.06 -34.87 32.78
N SER A 112 22.20 -35.15 33.43
CA SER A 112 22.64 -36.54 33.64
C SER A 112 21.65 -37.38 34.45
N ALA A 113 20.92 -36.77 35.39
CA ALA A 113 19.89 -37.45 36.16
C ALA A 113 18.63 -37.77 35.33
N MET A 114 18.42 -37.07 34.21
CA MET A 114 17.27 -37.25 33.32
C MET A 114 17.63 -38.02 32.04
N ASN A 115 18.90 -38.33 31.82
CA ASN A 115 19.41 -38.88 30.57
C ASN A 115 19.55 -40.41 30.59
N GLU A 116 18.58 -41.11 31.18
CA GLU A 116 18.57 -42.58 31.22
C GLU A 116 18.61 -43.20 29.81
N SER A 117 18.02 -42.51 28.83
CA SER A 117 18.01 -42.94 27.43
C SER A 117 19.33 -42.72 26.68
N GLY A 118 20.25 -41.92 27.23
CA GLY A 118 21.47 -41.48 26.53
C GLY A 118 21.23 -40.55 25.34
N ARG A 119 20.00 -40.03 25.15
CA ARG A 119 19.60 -39.20 23.99
C ARG A 119 19.59 -37.70 24.28
N ILE A 120 20.02 -37.28 25.46
CA ILE A 120 20.15 -35.87 25.85
C ILE A 120 21.63 -35.49 25.80
N PHE A 121 21.94 -34.46 25.01
CA PHE A 121 23.27 -33.93 24.83
C PHE A 121 23.37 -32.56 25.47
N ALA A 122 24.49 -32.29 26.15
CA ALA A 122 24.80 -31.00 26.74
C ALA A 122 26.09 -30.47 26.11
N LYS A 123 26.07 -29.24 25.60
CA LYS A 123 27.23 -28.59 24.98
C LYS A 123 27.48 -27.20 25.56
N LEU A 124 28.71 -26.97 26.01
CA LEU A 124 29.20 -25.63 26.31
C LEU A 124 29.47 -24.90 24.99
N ARG A 125 28.81 -23.77 24.77
CA ARG A 125 29.05 -22.91 23.60
C ARG A 125 30.33 -22.13 23.83
N ALA A 126 31.34 -22.35 23.00
CA ALA A 126 32.65 -21.71 23.18
C ALA A 126 32.63 -20.21 22.81
N SER A 127 31.69 -19.81 21.95
CA SER A 127 31.56 -18.43 21.48
C SER A 127 30.12 -18.12 21.08
N PRO A 128 29.59 -16.91 21.36
CA PRO A 128 28.29 -16.46 20.84
C PRO A 128 28.25 -16.39 19.31
N TYR A 129 29.41 -16.46 18.64
CA TYR A 129 29.55 -16.49 17.18
C TYR A 129 29.67 -17.90 16.61
N GLU A 130 29.73 -18.94 17.46
CA GLU A 130 29.71 -20.30 16.97
C GLU A 130 28.38 -20.53 16.25
N SER A 131 28.47 -20.82 14.94
CA SER A 131 27.29 -20.96 14.10
C SER A 131 26.43 -22.13 14.59
N PRO A 132 25.12 -21.92 14.83
CA PRO A 132 24.23 -22.98 15.32
C PRO A 132 24.25 -24.22 14.43
N ASP A 133 24.48 -24.06 13.12
CA ASP A 133 24.46 -25.16 12.15
C ASP A 133 25.46 -26.26 12.46
N ARG A 134 26.69 -25.90 12.82
CA ARG A 134 27.77 -26.83 13.13
C ARG A 134 27.46 -27.63 14.40
N LEU A 135 26.92 -26.95 15.41
CA LEU A 135 26.51 -27.60 16.66
C LEU A 135 25.35 -28.57 16.42
N LEU A 136 24.34 -28.15 15.66
CA LEU A 136 23.19 -28.99 15.33
C LEU A 136 23.61 -30.21 14.46
N GLN A 137 24.53 -30.01 13.50
CA GLN A 137 25.06 -31.11 12.67
C GLN A 137 25.90 -32.10 13.48
N LEU A 138 26.77 -31.61 14.38
CA LEU A 138 27.63 -32.44 15.22
C LEU A 138 26.83 -33.43 16.07
N HIS A 139 25.63 -33.03 16.50
CA HIS A 139 24.74 -33.86 17.31
C HIS A 139 23.64 -34.54 16.49
N SER A 140 23.77 -34.56 15.15
CA SER A 140 22.79 -35.19 14.24
C SER A 140 21.35 -34.76 14.52
N VAL A 141 21.14 -33.48 14.84
CA VAL A 141 19.81 -32.95 15.13
C VAL A 141 18.92 -33.08 13.88
N PRO A 142 17.71 -33.66 13.97
CA PRO A 142 16.79 -33.72 12.84
C PRO A 142 16.49 -32.32 12.29
N LYS A 143 16.37 -32.17 10.97
CA LYS A 143 16.11 -30.84 10.37
C LYS A 143 14.78 -30.24 10.81
N ASP A 144 13.81 -31.06 11.19
CA ASP A 144 12.43 -30.72 11.54
C ASP A 144 12.08 -31.11 12.99
N PHE A 145 13.05 -31.02 13.90
CA PHE A 145 12.87 -31.32 15.33
C PHE A 145 11.68 -30.59 15.98
N ASP A 146 11.19 -31.11 17.10
CA ASP A 146 9.85 -30.77 17.59
C ASP A 146 9.78 -29.41 18.28
N ALA A 147 10.82 -29.03 19.03
CA ALA A 147 10.81 -27.81 19.83
C ALA A 147 12.17 -27.12 19.84
N LEU A 148 12.18 -25.81 19.58
CA LEU A 148 13.33 -24.92 19.76
C LEU A 148 13.02 -23.91 20.86
N THR A 149 13.84 -23.87 21.92
CA THR A 149 13.84 -22.81 22.93
C THR A 149 15.07 -21.94 22.80
N LEU A 150 14.85 -20.63 22.77
CA LEU A 150 15.90 -19.62 22.72
C LEU A 150 15.70 -18.66 23.89
N SER A 151 16.56 -18.77 24.88
CA SER A 151 16.65 -17.86 26.04
C SER A 151 18.12 -17.54 26.31
N THR A 152 18.72 -16.93 25.31
CA THR A 152 20.10 -16.43 25.34
C THR A 152 20.17 -15.00 25.90
N GLY A 153 19.03 -14.45 26.30
CA GLY A 153 18.86 -13.07 26.75
C GLY A 153 18.88 -12.08 25.58
N SER A 154 19.99 -12.01 24.86
CA SER A 154 20.25 -10.93 23.91
C SER A 154 20.52 -11.34 22.47
N PHE A 155 20.65 -12.63 22.18
CA PHE A 155 21.09 -13.11 20.86
C PHE A 155 20.10 -14.08 20.19
N ASP A 156 18.88 -14.16 20.71
CA ASP A 156 17.89 -15.17 20.31
C ASP A 156 17.58 -15.08 18.82
N LEU A 157 17.42 -13.88 18.29
CA LEU A 157 17.12 -13.67 16.87
C LEU A 157 18.28 -14.11 15.95
N ASN A 158 19.53 -13.95 16.38
CA ASN A 158 20.69 -14.37 15.59
C ASN A 158 20.84 -15.89 15.58
N VAL A 159 20.61 -16.55 16.73
CA VAL A 159 20.59 -18.01 16.81
C VAL A 159 19.43 -18.57 15.97
N LEU A 160 18.26 -17.93 16.02
CA LEU A 160 17.11 -18.29 15.20
C LEU A 160 17.42 -18.18 13.71
N ARG A 161 17.97 -17.04 13.26
CA ARG A 161 18.40 -16.81 11.88
C ARG A 161 19.41 -17.84 11.40
N GLY A 162 20.43 -18.14 12.21
CA GLY A 162 21.43 -19.16 11.88
C GLY A 162 20.80 -20.55 11.76
N THR A 163 19.87 -20.89 12.65
CA THR A 163 19.14 -22.17 12.64
C THR A 163 18.29 -22.29 11.37
N LEU A 164 17.44 -21.30 11.10
CA LEU A 164 16.54 -21.30 9.93
C LEU A 164 17.32 -21.18 8.60
N GLY A 165 18.35 -20.34 8.54
CA GLY A 165 19.21 -20.17 7.37
C GLY A 165 19.94 -21.46 6.99
N SER A 166 20.20 -22.33 7.96
CA SER A 166 20.86 -23.62 7.76
C SER A 166 19.90 -24.77 7.41
N GLY A 167 18.66 -24.42 7.02
CA GLY A 167 17.64 -25.35 6.59
C GLY A 167 16.91 -26.10 7.70
N TYR A 168 17.18 -25.80 8.98
CA TYR A 168 16.38 -26.35 10.07
C TYR A 168 15.01 -25.65 10.13
N ARG A 169 13.97 -26.41 10.43
CA ARG A 169 12.57 -25.99 10.48
C ARG A 169 11.92 -26.61 11.73
N PRO A 170 12.27 -26.14 12.94
CA PRO A 170 11.61 -26.61 14.15
C PRO A 170 10.09 -26.48 14.03
N LYS A 171 9.35 -27.42 14.62
CA LYS A 171 7.89 -27.41 14.60
C LYS A 171 7.31 -26.31 15.49
N LEU A 172 7.85 -26.19 16.69
CA LEU A 172 7.52 -25.13 17.64
C LEU A 172 8.78 -24.32 18.00
N VAL A 173 8.63 -23.02 18.13
CA VAL A 173 9.68 -22.09 18.55
C VAL A 173 9.19 -21.27 19.74
N LEU A 174 9.97 -21.28 20.81
CA LEU A 174 9.81 -20.40 21.96
C LEU A 174 10.97 -19.42 21.97
N LEU A 175 10.65 -18.14 21.80
CA LEU A 175 11.63 -17.07 21.71
C LEU A 175 11.49 -16.14 22.91
N GLU A 176 12.58 -15.90 23.63
CA GLU A 176 12.64 -14.80 24.59
C GLU A 176 12.53 -13.45 23.86
N VAL A 177 11.62 -12.59 24.33
CA VAL A 177 11.35 -11.27 23.74
C VAL A 177 11.38 -10.19 24.81
N ASN A 178 11.79 -8.99 24.40
CA ASN A 178 11.76 -7.79 25.20
C ASN A 178 10.36 -7.18 25.21
N LEU A 179 9.73 -7.15 26.38
CA LEU A 179 8.39 -6.58 26.56
C LEU A 179 8.41 -5.06 26.76
N ASP A 180 9.57 -4.46 27.02
CA ASP A 180 9.71 -3.01 27.23
C ASP A 180 9.68 -2.23 25.91
N VAL A 181 9.91 -2.91 24.78
CA VAL A 181 9.75 -2.35 23.44
C VAL A 181 8.43 -2.87 22.85
N PRO A 182 7.31 -2.12 23.02
CA PRO A 182 6.03 -2.55 22.51
C PRO A 182 5.96 -2.38 20.99
N PRO A 183 5.05 -3.11 20.30
CA PRO A 183 4.65 -2.73 18.96
C PRO A 183 4.16 -1.26 18.93
N PRO A 184 4.34 -0.52 17.82
CA PRO A 184 4.84 -0.98 16.54
C PRO A 184 6.36 -0.92 16.42
N PHE A 185 7.09 -0.68 17.51
CA PHE A 185 8.53 -0.60 17.47
C PHE A 185 9.13 -1.99 17.31
N GLU A 186 10.10 -2.08 16.41
CA GLU A 186 10.92 -3.25 16.17
C GLU A 186 12.31 -2.94 16.69
N PHE A 187 12.72 -3.69 17.71
CA PHE A 187 14.05 -3.67 18.30
C PHE A 187 14.77 -4.99 18.06
N GLU A 188 16.04 -4.92 17.66
CA GLU A 188 17.00 -6.02 17.75
C GLU A 188 18.37 -5.54 18.23
N ALA A 189 19.05 -6.39 19.00
CA ALA A 189 20.45 -6.25 19.36
C ALA A 189 21.30 -7.23 18.53
N SER A 190 22.34 -6.71 17.89
CA SER A 190 23.35 -7.48 17.18
C SER A 190 24.46 -7.92 18.14
N PRO A 191 25.16 -9.04 17.87
CA PRO A 191 26.27 -9.48 18.68
C PRO A 191 27.53 -8.69 18.32
N SER A 192 27.91 -7.70 19.15
CA SER A 192 29.22 -7.05 19.03
C SER A 192 30.27 -7.66 20.00
N THR A 193 31.54 -7.36 19.78
CA THR A 193 32.68 -8.07 20.38
C THR A 193 32.74 -8.00 21.91
N ARG A 194 32.72 -9.19 22.55
CA ARG A 194 33.23 -9.64 23.86
C ARG A 194 32.88 -8.92 25.19
N SER A 195 32.51 -7.64 25.25
CA SER A 195 32.29 -6.93 26.54
C SER A 195 30.82 -6.60 26.91
N GLN A 196 29.84 -7.10 26.16
CA GLN A 196 28.44 -6.64 26.27
C GLN A 196 27.46 -7.56 27.00
N GLY A 197 27.84 -8.80 27.30
CA GLY A 197 26.96 -9.73 28.03
C GLY A 197 26.54 -9.18 29.40
N GLU A 198 27.43 -8.44 30.06
CA GLU A 198 27.20 -7.87 31.39
C GLU A 198 26.27 -6.65 31.35
N CYS A 199 26.39 -5.75 30.36
CA CYS A 199 25.52 -4.57 30.25
C CYS A 199 24.04 -4.94 30.05
N MET A 200 23.79 -5.94 29.20
CA MET A 200 22.41 -6.32 28.86
C MET A 200 21.71 -7.10 29.97
N GLN A 201 22.44 -7.95 30.70
CA GLN A 201 21.87 -8.72 31.82
C GLN A 201 21.60 -7.86 33.06
N ALA A 202 22.48 -6.90 33.37
CA ALA A 202 22.32 -6.05 34.56
C ALA A 202 21.15 -5.06 34.47
N GLU A 203 20.73 -4.66 33.26
CA GLU A 203 19.68 -3.65 33.04
C GLU A 203 18.35 -4.21 32.51
N GLY A 204 18.16 -5.54 32.48
CA GLY A 204 16.92 -6.16 32.01
C GLY A 204 16.68 -5.99 30.51
N ARG A 205 17.74 -5.93 29.69
CA ARG A 205 17.63 -5.67 28.25
C ARG A 205 17.73 -6.96 27.45
N PHE A 206 16.59 -7.37 26.88
CA PHE A 206 16.51 -8.55 26.01
C PHE A 206 16.62 -8.16 24.54
N GLY A 207 17.19 -9.07 23.75
CA GLY A 207 17.78 -8.77 22.45
C GLY A 207 16.81 -8.56 21.30
N VAL A 208 15.51 -8.82 21.46
CA VAL A 208 14.54 -8.69 20.37
C VAL A 208 13.16 -8.32 20.88
N SER A 209 12.54 -7.28 20.31
CA SER A 209 11.11 -6.98 20.56
C SER A 209 10.19 -8.03 19.94
N LEU A 210 8.97 -8.16 20.46
CA LEU A 210 7.96 -9.02 19.83
C LEU A 210 7.66 -8.62 18.38
N GLY A 211 7.62 -7.31 18.07
CA GLY A 211 7.40 -6.81 16.72
C GLY A 211 8.46 -7.30 15.72
N ARG A 212 9.74 -7.25 16.13
CA ARG A 212 10.85 -7.72 15.31
C ARG A 212 10.88 -9.24 15.16
N ALA A 213 10.59 -9.98 16.24
CA ALA A 213 10.45 -11.44 16.20
C ALA A 213 9.35 -11.88 15.22
N TRP A 214 8.18 -11.23 15.27
CA TRP A 214 7.09 -11.50 14.33
C TRP A 214 7.53 -11.22 12.88
N SER A 215 8.21 -10.11 12.63
CA SER A 215 8.73 -9.76 11.30
C SER A 215 9.68 -10.80 10.71
N GLU A 216 10.47 -11.46 11.55
CA GLU A 216 11.37 -12.54 11.11
C GLU A 216 10.61 -13.82 10.78
N LEU A 217 9.57 -14.14 11.55
CA LEU A 217 8.97 -15.46 11.58
C LEU A 217 7.69 -15.60 10.74
N TRP A 218 6.91 -14.53 10.53
CA TRP A 218 5.52 -14.59 10.06
C TRP A 218 5.28 -15.35 8.75
N GLN A 219 6.28 -15.42 7.86
CA GLN A 219 6.15 -16.13 6.58
C GLN A 219 6.11 -17.65 6.76
N SER A 220 6.87 -18.19 7.72
CA SER A 220 7.02 -19.63 7.92
C SER A 220 6.39 -20.12 9.23
N TYR A 221 6.10 -19.19 10.14
CA TYR A 221 5.60 -19.46 11.48
C TYR A 221 4.46 -18.52 11.85
N SER A 222 3.54 -19.05 12.64
CA SER A 222 2.42 -18.32 13.23
C SER A 222 2.71 -18.04 14.68
N PHE A 223 2.49 -16.79 15.09
CA PHE A 223 2.46 -16.42 16.50
C PHE A 223 1.25 -17.06 17.17
N LEU A 224 1.45 -17.65 18.35
CA LEU A 224 0.41 -18.38 19.09
C LEU A 224 0.07 -17.72 20.43
N ALA A 225 1.08 -17.30 21.19
CA ALA A 225 0.89 -16.77 22.53
C ALA A 225 2.08 -15.91 22.98
N LEU A 226 1.80 -15.02 23.93
CA LEU A 226 2.82 -14.28 24.69
C LEU A 226 2.68 -14.67 26.16
N GLU A 227 3.73 -15.24 26.72
CA GLU A 227 3.86 -15.46 28.16
C GLU A 227 4.67 -14.31 28.73
N SER A 228 4.14 -13.64 29.75
CA SER A 228 4.89 -12.65 30.51
C SER A 228 5.07 -13.19 31.91
N THR A 229 6.32 -13.45 32.31
CA THR A 229 6.62 -14.05 33.62
C THR A 229 6.05 -13.13 34.70
N GLY A 230 5.21 -13.66 35.59
CA GLY A 230 4.42 -12.87 36.56
C GLY A 230 5.24 -12.16 37.64
N ALA A 231 6.58 -12.26 37.60
CA ALA A 231 7.43 -11.54 38.51
C ALA A 231 7.29 -10.03 38.24
N PRO A 232 7.06 -9.20 39.27
CA PRO A 232 6.97 -7.73 39.15
C PRO A 232 8.18 -7.11 38.42
N CYS A 233 9.32 -7.81 38.38
CA CYS A 233 10.60 -7.35 37.84
C CYS A 233 11.01 -7.94 36.49
N SER A 234 10.23 -8.81 35.85
CA SER A 234 10.70 -9.46 34.62
C SER A 234 10.13 -8.79 33.37
N CYS A 235 10.94 -7.97 32.70
CA CYS A 235 10.75 -7.53 31.31
C CYS A 235 10.95 -8.67 30.29
N ARG A 236 11.14 -9.90 30.77
CA ARG A 236 11.22 -11.14 29.97
C ARG A 236 9.82 -11.56 29.54
N GLY A 237 9.59 -11.54 28.24
CA GLY A 237 8.48 -12.22 27.61
C GLY A 237 8.96 -13.47 26.91
N LYS A 238 8.05 -14.42 26.71
CA LYS A 238 8.27 -15.55 25.81
C LYS A 238 7.20 -15.57 24.76
N ALA A 239 7.62 -15.54 23.51
CA ALA A 239 6.75 -15.58 22.36
C ALA A 239 6.75 -17.00 21.79
N TRP A 240 5.55 -17.58 21.69
CA TRP A 240 5.33 -18.91 21.16
C TRP A 240 4.98 -18.82 19.68
N PHE A 241 5.65 -19.63 18.87
CA PHE A 241 5.41 -19.73 17.44
C PHE A 241 5.28 -21.20 17.01
N ALA A 242 4.42 -21.47 16.03
CA ALA A 242 4.30 -22.78 15.40
C ALA A 242 4.51 -22.67 13.89
N ASN A 243 5.13 -23.69 13.30
CA ASN A 243 5.34 -23.76 11.87
C ASN A 243 3.99 -23.76 11.12
N ASN A 244 3.83 -22.91 10.12
CA ASN A 244 2.57 -22.75 9.38
C ASN A 244 2.07 -24.07 8.75
N LYS A 245 2.97 -25.01 8.44
CA LYS A 245 2.61 -26.34 7.93
C LYS A 245 1.74 -27.13 8.90
N LEU A 246 1.94 -26.98 10.20
CA LEU A 246 1.15 -27.68 11.23
C LEU A 246 -0.27 -27.12 11.33
N LEU A 247 -0.48 -25.89 10.87
CA LEU A 247 -1.74 -25.17 10.97
C LEU A 247 -2.55 -25.24 9.66
N GLY A 248 -2.10 -26.02 8.68
CA GLY A 248 -2.79 -26.23 7.41
C GLY A 248 -2.85 -25.00 6.49
N GLY A 249 -2.07 -23.94 6.77
CA GLY A 249 -2.14 -22.66 6.07
C GLY A 249 -0.82 -22.25 5.39
N SER A 250 -0.91 -21.45 4.33
CA SER A 250 0.24 -20.80 3.67
C SER A 250 0.62 -19.45 4.28
N GLY A 251 -0.01 -19.06 5.39
CA GLY A 251 0.18 -17.76 6.04
C GLY A 251 -0.02 -17.84 7.55
N PRO A 252 0.27 -16.75 8.27
CA PRO A 252 0.20 -16.73 9.72
C PRO A 252 -1.25 -16.81 10.21
N LEU A 253 -1.47 -17.61 11.26
CA LEU A 253 -2.76 -17.74 11.96
C LEU A 253 -3.17 -16.43 12.66
N VAL A 254 -2.18 -15.70 13.16
CA VAL A 254 -2.35 -14.40 13.82
C VAL A 254 -1.72 -13.33 12.93
N SER A 255 -2.54 -12.39 12.46
CA SER A 255 -2.10 -11.21 11.76
C SER A 255 -1.24 -10.34 12.66
N TRP A 256 -0.49 -9.41 12.07
CA TRP A 256 0.27 -8.45 12.86
C TRP A 256 -0.65 -7.67 13.83
N GLN A 257 -1.86 -7.32 13.38
CA GLN A 257 -2.86 -6.65 14.21
C GLN A 257 -3.29 -7.50 15.41
N GLY A 258 -3.57 -8.79 15.21
CA GLY A 258 -3.91 -9.70 16.30
C GLY A 258 -2.77 -9.82 17.30
N MET A 259 -1.53 -9.91 16.83
CA MET A 259 -0.35 -9.95 17.70
C MET A 259 -0.22 -8.67 18.55
N VAL A 260 -0.39 -7.48 17.95
CA VAL A 260 -0.35 -6.20 18.69
C VAL A 260 -1.39 -6.18 19.79
N ARG A 261 -2.61 -6.66 19.50
CA ARG A 261 -3.68 -6.72 20.49
C ARG A 261 -3.35 -7.71 21.61
N MET A 262 -2.88 -8.91 21.28
CA MET A 262 -2.47 -9.91 22.26
C MET A 262 -1.34 -9.40 23.16
N PHE A 263 -0.39 -8.64 22.61
CA PHE A 263 0.67 -8.00 23.38
C PHE A 263 0.11 -7.05 24.44
N TRP A 264 -0.70 -6.07 24.03
CA TRP A 264 -1.17 -5.05 24.98
C TRP A 264 -2.12 -5.59 26.03
N GLU A 265 -2.93 -6.58 25.72
CA GLU A 265 -3.80 -7.22 26.71
C GLU A 265 -3.00 -7.94 27.81
N GLN A 266 -1.77 -8.37 27.50
CA GLN A 266 -0.86 -8.99 28.48
C GLN A 266 -0.03 -7.97 29.27
N ILE A 267 0.23 -6.79 28.71
CA ILE A 267 1.20 -5.82 29.25
C ILE A 267 0.54 -4.61 29.93
N THR A 268 -0.67 -4.22 29.56
CA THR A 268 -1.31 -2.96 30.00
C THR A 268 -1.50 -2.79 31.52
N GLU A 269 -1.53 -3.88 32.28
CA GLU A 269 -1.67 -3.81 33.75
C GLU A 269 -0.34 -3.81 34.51
N ARG A 270 0.80 -3.87 33.80
CA ARG A 270 2.12 -3.98 34.42
C ARG A 270 2.81 -2.62 34.49
N ARG A 271 3.35 -2.28 35.66
CA ARG A 271 4.26 -1.14 35.82
C ARG A 271 5.64 -1.53 35.30
N CYS A 272 6.14 -0.84 34.28
CA CYS A 272 7.50 -0.97 33.81
C CYS A 272 8.48 -0.41 34.86
N MET A 273 9.49 -1.17 35.27
CA MET A 273 10.43 -0.78 36.33
C MET A 273 11.83 -0.35 35.84
N HIS A 274 12.17 -0.55 34.56
CA HIS A 274 13.56 -0.45 34.08
C HIS A 274 13.99 0.90 33.51
N MET A 275 13.11 1.90 33.52
CA MET A 275 13.45 3.24 33.04
C MET A 275 13.19 4.25 34.15
N GLN A 276 14.23 4.94 34.62
CA GLN A 276 14.12 6.19 35.39
C GLN A 276 13.49 7.35 34.55
N ARG A 277 12.97 7.04 33.36
CA ARG A 277 12.28 7.87 32.36
C ARG A 277 10.98 7.14 31.95
N PRO A 278 9.98 7.81 31.33
CA PRO A 278 8.77 7.11 30.88
C PRO A 278 9.15 5.96 29.93
N CYS A 279 8.79 4.74 30.32
CA CYS A 279 9.01 3.53 29.54
C CYS A 279 8.28 3.63 28.17
N PRO A 280 8.79 3.08 27.07
CA PRO A 280 8.13 3.16 25.77
C PRO A 280 6.70 2.63 25.76
N SER A 281 6.42 1.61 26.56
CA SER A 281 5.07 1.08 26.79
C SER A 281 4.13 2.09 27.47
N VAL A 282 4.68 3.01 28.25
CA VAL A 282 3.96 4.10 28.93
C VAL A 282 3.87 5.35 28.06
N ASP A 283 4.88 5.64 27.24
CA ASP A 283 4.92 6.86 26.41
C ASP A 283 4.20 6.73 25.05
N ILE A 284 3.58 5.58 24.72
CA ILE A 284 2.84 5.50 23.46
C ILE A 284 1.68 6.48 23.38
N ARG A 285 1.06 6.78 24.55
CA ARG A 285 0.07 7.83 24.67
C ARG A 285 0.70 9.19 24.42
N GLY A 286 1.78 9.54 25.13
CA GLY A 286 2.51 10.80 24.96
C GLY A 286 2.99 11.03 23.52
N LEU A 287 3.46 9.97 22.87
CA LEU A 287 3.79 9.97 21.45
C LEU A 287 2.57 10.27 20.59
N LEU A 288 1.42 9.66 20.88
CA LEU A 288 0.17 9.91 20.17
C LEU A 288 -0.31 11.37 20.31
N GLU A 289 -0.14 11.98 21.49
CA GLU A 289 -0.50 13.38 21.71
C GLU A 289 0.36 14.31 20.86
N ARG A 290 1.67 14.02 20.80
CA ARG A 290 2.63 14.81 20.01
C ARG A 290 2.43 14.69 18.50
N VAL A 291 1.87 13.58 18.00
CA VAL A 291 1.52 13.42 16.56
C VAL A 291 0.14 14.00 16.22
N GLY A 292 -0.58 14.58 17.19
CA GLY A 292 -1.86 15.25 16.95
C GLY A 292 -3.08 14.34 16.88
N GLY A 293 -3.07 13.18 17.56
CA GLY A 293 -4.26 12.33 17.66
C GLY A 293 -5.43 13.03 18.36
N LEU A 294 -6.61 13.09 17.71
CA LEU A 294 -7.85 13.64 18.30
C LEU A 294 -8.61 12.55 19.08
N ASP A 295 -9.17 12.89 20.25
CA ASP A 295 -10.01 12.04 21.12
C ASP A 295 -9.32 10.77 21.68
N MET A 296 -8.14 10.94 22.28
CA MET A 296 -7.28 9.86 22.78
C MET A 296 -7.75 9.21 24.09
N GLU A 297 -8.75 9.75 24.77
CA GLU A 297 -9.27 9.16 26.01
C GLU A 297 -9.94 7.81 25.78
N ARG A 298 -10.43 7.58 24.55
CA ARG A 298 -11.17 6.36 24.19
C ARG A 298 -10.31 5.23 23.67
N TRP A 299 -9.08 5.52 23.24
CA TRP A 299 -8.22 4.54 22.59
C TRP A 299 -7.49 3.70 23.63
N ASN A 300 -7.49 2.39 23.42
CA ASN A 300 -6.61 1.48 24.17
C ASN A 300 -5.21 1.45 23.55
N HIS A 301 -4.22 0.93 24.29
CA HIS A 301 -2.82 0.94 23.84
C HIS A 301 -2.59 0.18 22.51
N ALA A 302 -3.37 -0.86 22.21
CA ALA A 302 -3.27 -1.55 20.92
C ALA A 302 -3.72 -0.66 19.76
N GLU A 303 -4.81 0.09 19.92
CA GLU A 303 -5.26 1.08 18.93
C GLU A 303 -4.19 2.15 18.70
N MET A 304 -3.57 2.65 19.77
CA MET A 304 -2.48 3.61 19.68
C MET A 304 -1.29 3.04 18.90
N SER A 305 -0.88 1.80 19.18
CA SER A 305 0.21 1.14 18.45
C SER A 305 -0.07 0.97 16.97
N LEU A 306 -1.28 0.53 16.62
CA LEU A 306 -1.65 0.36 15.21
C LEU A 306 -1.68 1.69 14.47
N TYR A 307 -2.04 2.78 15.15
CA TYR A 307 -2.00 4.11 14.57
C TYR A 307 -0.58 4.63 14.39
N VAL A 308 0.28 4.52 15.42
CA VAL A 308 1.70 4.92 15.32
C VAL A 308 2.41 4.16 14.19
N ALA A 309 2.05 2.90 13.96
CA ALA A 309 2.59 2.09 12.86
C ALA A 309 2.30 2.68 11.47
N GLN A 310 1.22 3.43 11.32
CA GLN A 310 0.85 4.07 10.06
C GLN A 310 1.65 5.35 9.82
N LEU A 311 2.39 5.82 10.83
CA LEU A 311 3.13 7.07 10.83
C LEU A 311 4.65 6.89 11.00
N PRO A 312 5.30 5.90 10.34
CA PRO A 312 6.72 5.62 10.59
C PRO A 312 7.63 6.78 10.16
N TRP A 313 7.14 7.64 9.27
CA TRP A 313 7.85 8.80 8.74
C TRP A 313 7.53 10.10 9.48
N HIS A 314 6.59 10.09 10.42
CA HIS A 314 6.20 11.32 11.11
C HIS A 314 7.40 11.84 11.92
N PRO A 315 7.76 13.13 11.83
CA PRO A 315 8.97 13.66 12.46
C PRO A 315 9.06 13.36 13.96
N VAL A 316 7.93 13.40 14.66
CA VAL A 316 7.83 13.06 16.08
C VAL A 316 8.12 11.58 16.35
N VAL A 317 7.59 10.65 15.54
CA VAL A 317 7.83 9.21 15.70
C VAL A 317 9.29 8.88 15.39
N ARG A 318 9.84 9.50 14.35
CA ARG A 318 11.25 9.36 13.99
C ARG A 318 12.16 9.89 15.09
N LYS A 319 11.92 11.11 15.56
CA LYS A 319 12.68 11.71 16.67
C LYS A 319 12.57 10.86 17.94
N TYR A 320 11.39 10.32 18.23
CA TYR A 320 11.19 9.42 19.35
C TYR A 320 12.06 8.16 19.25
N ILE A 321 12.14 7.56 18.06
CA ILE A 321 13.03 6.41 17.80
C ILE A 321 14.50 6.81 18.00
N GLU A 322 14.92 7.91 17.38
CA GLU A 322 16.30 8.42 17.47
C GLU A 322 16.70 8.71 18.91
N ASP A 323 15.85 9.42 19.67
CA ASP A 323 16.08 9.73 21.10
C ASP A 323 16.16 8.44 21.96
N HIS A 324 15.43 7.38 21.60
CA HIS A 324 15.49 6.09 22.28
C HIS A 324 16.73 5.28 21.90
N GLU A 325 17.11 5.26 20.62
CA GLU A 325 18.37 4.63 20.18
C GLU A 325 19.57 5.30 20.85
N GLU A 326 19.61 6.62 20.88
CA GLU A 326 20.68 7.38 21.56
C GLU A 326 20.72 7.05 23.05
N ALA A 327 19.57 7.06 23.73
CA ALA A 327 19.49 6.70 25.15
C ALA A 327 19.95 5.26 25.44
N LEU A 328 19.68 4.34 24.52
CA LEU A 328 20.13 2.94 24.64
C LEU A 328 21.64 2.81 24.39
N GLN A 329 22.17 3.49 23.37
CA GLN A 329 23.60 3.52 23.04
C GLN A 329 24.45 4.16 24.14
N LEU A 330 23.97 5.25 24.76
CA LEU A 330 24.66 5.91 25.87
C LEU A 330 24.82 5.01 27.08
N LYS A 331 23.83 4.15 27.34
CA LYS A 331 23.83 3.23 28.48
C LYS A 331 24.61 1.94 28.22
N CYS A 332 24.59 1.43 26.99
CA CYS A 332 25.41 0.29 26.58
C CYS A 332 26.31 0.66 25.38
N PRO A 333 27.43 1.37 25.61
CA PRO A 333 28.34 1.77 24.56
C PRO A 333 28.85 0.57 23.74
N GLY A 334 28.82 0.73 22.43
CA GLY A 334 29.27 -0.28 21.46
C GLY A 334 28.23 -1.33 21.10
N LEU A 335 27.05 -1.34 21.73
CA LEU A 335 25.99 -2.30 21.37
C LEU A 335 25.45 -1.91 20.00
N ASP A 336 25.68 -2.77 19.00
CA ASP A 336 25.05 -2.60 17.69
C ASP A 336 23.58 -2.98 17.82
N MET A 337 22.70 -2.00 17.65
CA MET A 337 21.27 -2.16 17.88
C MET A 337 20.49 -1.37 16.84
N SER A 338 19.31 -1.88 16.50
CA SER A 338 18.38 -1.22 15.59
C SER A 338 17.02 -1.12 16.24
N LEU A 339 16.49 0.10 16.31
CA LEU A 339 15.12 0.40 16.66
C LEU A 339 14.45 1.08 15.46
N ARG A 340 13.28 0.60 15.06
CA ARG A 340 12.50 1.22 13.98
C ARG A 340 11.02 1.08 14.23
N ALA A 341 10.21 2.01 13.71
CA ALA A 341 8.78 1.78 13.61
C ALA A 341 8.51 0.79 12.46
N ARG A 342 7.73 -0.25 12.74
CA ARG A 342 7.26 -1.16 11.70
C ARG A 342 6.47 -0.39 10.65
N GLN A 343 6.79 -0.63 9.38
CA GLN A 343 5.90 -0.27 8.29
C GLN A 343 4.87 -1.38 8.09
N PRO A 344 3.56 -1.09 8.14
CA PRO A 344 2.54 -2.10 7.95
C PRO A 344 2.67 -2.77 6.58
N ASP A 345 2.73 -4.10 6.58
CA ASP A 345 2.73 -4.92 5.36
C ASP A 345 1.32 -4.94 4.75
N TYR A 346 0.91 -3.85 4.12
CA TYR A 346 -0.39 -3.76 3.45
C TYR A 346 -0.38 -4.48 2.10
N ALA A 347 -0.25 -5.82 2.13
CA ALA A 347 -0.44 -6.67 0.95
C ALA A 347 -1.86 -7.26 0.87
N SER A 348 -2.60 -7.41 1.99
CA SER A 348 -3.96 -7.96 1.97
C SER A 348 -5.02 -6.85 1.98
N LYS A 349 -5.87 -6.84 0.93
CA LYS A 349 -6.96 -5.88 0.70
C LYS A 349 -8.06 -5.86 1.80
N SER A 350 -7.95 -6.66 2.85
CA SER A 350 -9.05 -6.96 3.79
C SER A 350 -8.97 -6.30 5.17
N SER A 351 -7.80 -5.83 5.62
CA SER A 351 -7.64 -5.33 7.02
C SER A 351 -7.80 -3.80 7.15
N LEU A 352 -7.31 -3.01 6.18
CA LEU A 352 -7.46 -1.55 6.17
C LEU A 352 -8.95 -1.08 6.19
N PRO A 353 -9.89 -1.74 5.47
CA PRO A 353 -11.29 -1.36 5.53
C PRO A 353 -11.92 -1.57 6.92
N MET A 354 -11.45 -2.51 7.74
CA MET A 354 -12.08 -2.86 9.03
C MET A 354 -11.71 -1.92 10.17
N PHE A 355 -10.43 -1.58 10.36
CA PHE A 355 -9.99 -0.60 11.35
C PHE A 355 -10.60 0.78 11.05
N LEU A 356 -10.54 1.19 9.77
CA LEU A 356 -11.23 2.38 9.30
C LEU A 356 -12.77 2.23 9.40
N SER A 357 -13.36 1.03 9.31
CA SER A 357 -14.81 0.83 9.49
C SER A 357 -15.28 0.99 10.94
N LYS A 358 -14.43 0.71 11.93
CA LYS A 358 -14.77 0.89 13.35
C LYS A 358 -14.65 2.37 13.75
N VAL A 359 -13.60 3.05 13.28
CA VAL A 359 -13.50 4.51 13.31
C VAL A 359 -14.70 5.17 12.58
N ARG A 360 -15.16 4.60 11.46
CA ARG A 360 -16.39 5.01 10.76
C ARG A 360 -17.69 4.71 11.54
N ARG A 361 -17.75 3.64 12.35
CA ARG A 361 -18.98 3.17 13.03
C ARG A 361 -19.23 3.82 14.38
N GLU A 362 -18.18 4.19 15.12
CA GLU A 362 -18.34 4.87 16.42
C GLU A 362 -18.60 6.39 16.28
N GLY A 363 -18.66 6.89 15.03
CA GLY A 363 -19.36 8.14 14.71
C GLY A 363 -18.88 8.85 13.45
N LEU A 364 -19.17 8.31 12.24
CA LEU A 364 -19.70 9.08 11.10
C LEU A 364 -20.15 8.16 9.95
N ALA A 365 -21.46 8.16 9.73
CA ALA A 365 -22.16 7.33 8.76
C ALA A 365 -21.78 7.60 7.28
N ASN A 366 -21.95 6.53 6.48
CA ASN A 366 -22.07 6.43 5.01
C ASN A 366 -22.32 7.76 4.22
N PRO A 367 -21.64 7.98 3.07
CA PRO A 367 -21.26 9.29 2.52
C PRO A 367 -22.36 9.99 1.68
N PHE A 368 -23.61 9.99 2.14
CA PHE A 368 -24.68 10.76 1.47
C PHE A 368 -25.63 11.52 2.41
N ARG A 369 -25.32 11.70 3.70
CA ARG A 369 -26.08 12.62 4.56
C ARG A 369 -25.34 13.93 4.81
N ALA A 370 -25.92 14.98 4.24
CA ALA A 370 -25.61 16.38 4.46
C ALA A 370 -25.81 16.77 5.93
N ALA A 371 -24.85 17.51 6.49
CA ALA A 371 -25.05 18.75 7.28
C ALA A 371 -23.89 19.05 8.24
N SER A 372 -23.22 18.06 8.84
CA SER A 372 -22.16 18.31 9.85
C SER A 372 -20.73 18.37 9.29
N CYS A 373 -20.48 17.86 8.08
CA CYS A 373 -19.15 17.78 7.48
C CYS A 373 -18.66 19.13 6.89
N PHE A 374 -19.56 20.09 6.71
CA PHE A 374 -19.32 21.27 5.90
C PHE A 374 -18.28 22.24 6.50
N SER A 375 -18.34 22.51 7.80
CA SER A 375 -17.39 23.39 8.49
C SER A 375 -15.98 22.79 8.53
N ARG A 376 -15.88 21.47 8.75
CA ARG A 376 -14.60 20.74 8.73
C ARG A 376 -13.97 20.74 7.34
N CYS A 377 -14.72 20.44 6.28
CA CYS A 377 -14.21 20.52 4.91
C CYS A 377 -13.80 21.93 4.51
N ILE A 378 -14.54 22.96 4.96
CA ILE A 378 -14.16 24.36 4.72
C ILE A 378 -12.82 24.67 5.39
N ARG A 379 -12.66 24.33 6.67
CA ARG A 379 -11.41 24.58 7.40
C ARG A 379 -10.22 23.86 6.77
N VAL A 380 -10.37 22.56 6.48
CA VAL A 380 -9.33 21.78 5.78
C VAL A 380 -9.03 22.37 4.41
N SER A 381 -10.05 22.84 3.69
CA SER A 381 -9.85 23.53 2.42
C SER A 381 -9.09 24.83 2.56
N GLU A 382 -9.25 25.58 3.65
CA GLU A 382 -8.50 26.83 3.87
C GLU A 382 -7.04 26.57 4.27
N GLU A 383 -6.80 25.60 5.14
CA GLU A 383 -5.46 25.18 5.55
C GLU A 383 -4.68 24.66 4.32
N LEU A 384 -5.25 23.70 3.60
CA LEU A 384 -4.63 23.12 2.41
C LEU A 384 -4.50 24.14 1.27
N TRP A 385 -5.39 25.13 1.20
CA TRP A 385 -5.28 26.21 0.23
C TRP A 385 -4.07 27.10 0.47
N ASN A 386 -3.79 27.48 1.72
CA ASN A 386 -2.62 28.29 2.05
C ASN A 386 -1.33 27.53 1.75
N ASP A 387 -1.27 26.25 2.12
CA ASP A 387 -0.11 25.41 1.85
C ASP A 387 0.11 25.18 0.36
N THR A 388 -0.97 24.95 -0.40
CA THR A 388 -0.88 24.75 -1.86
C THR A 388 -0.65 26.06 -2.64
N MET A 389 -0.92 27.21 -2.03
CA MET A 389 -0.70 28.54 -2.58
C MET A 389 0.76 28.96 -2.62
N ASP A 390 1.57 28.55 -1.65
CA ASP A 390 3.01 28.87 -1.62
C ASP A 390 3.73 28.32 -2.86
N PHE A 391 3.19 27.25 -3.46
CA PHE A 391 3.68 26.71 -4.72
C PHE A 391 3.34 27.57 -5.97
N ARG A 392 2.58 28.68 -5.82
CA ARG A 392 2.25 29.64 -6.91
C ARG A 392 3.19 30.81 -7.04
N GLY A 393 4.01 31.10 -6.02
CA GLY A 393 4.90 32.27 -5.95
C GLY A 393 5.96 32.33 -7.04
N HIS A 394 6.01 31.33 -7.91
CA HIS A 394 6.90 31.31 -9.04
C HIS A 394 6.10 31.08 -10.34
N GLN A 395 5.84 32.17 -11.06
CA GLN A 395 5.37 32.12 -12.44
C GLN A 395 6.48 31.52 -13.32
N TRP A 396 6.56 30.20 -13.40
CA TRP A 396 7.51 29.54 -14.29
C TRP A 396 6.99 29.59 -15.72
N ARG A 397 7.83 30.12 -16.63
CA ARG A 397 7.55 30.22 -18.07
C ARG A 397 7.74 28.87 -18.77
N THR A 398 7.10 27.81 -18.29
CA THR A 398 7.02 26.58 -19.09
C THR A 398 5.92 26.78 -20.14
N GLN A 399 6.30 26.80 -21.42
CA GLN A 399 5.36 26.83 -22.54
C GLN A 399 4.65 25.48 -22.75
N ASP A 400 4.68 24.60 -21.74
CA ASP A 400 4.22 23.22 -21.88
C ASP A 400 2.71 23.11 -21.63
N ILE A 401 2.09 22.25 -22.42
CA ILE A 401 0.63 22.17 -22.63
C ILE A 401 -0.09 21.69 -21.35
N SER A 402 0.57 20.79 -20.65
CA SER A 402 0.13 20.18 -19.40
C SER A 402 -0.02 21.22 -18.29
N ASP A 403 0.92 22.15 -18.16
CA ASP A 403 0.89 23.18 -17.12
C ASP A 403 -0.33 24.10 -17.24
N GLU A 404 -0.73 24.46 -18.46
CA GLU A 404 -1.79 25.46 -18.64
C GLU A 404 -3.15 25.02 -18.07
N LEU A 405 -3.47 23.72 -18.07
CA LEU A 405 -4.76 23.21 -17.60
C LEU A 405 -4.86 23.20 -16.06
N GLU A 406 -3.80 22.79 -15.37
CA GLU A 406 -3.71 22.85 -13.90
C GLU A 406 -3.65 24.31 -13.41
N HIS A 407 -2.94 25.18 -14.11
CA HIS A 407 -3.00 26.63 -13.85
C HIS A 407 -4.38 27.22 -14.11
N ALA A 408 -5.10 26.77 -15.15
CA ALA A 408 -6.45 27.23 -15.42
C ALA A 408 -7.44 26.76 -14.34
N TRP A 409 -7.30 25.55 -13.81
CA TRP A 409 -8.04 25.08 -12.63
C TRP A 409 -7.83 26.01 -11.44
N ILE A 410 -6.57 26.32 -11.15
CA ILE A 410 -6.18 27.24 -10.06
C ILE A 410 -6.77 28.64 -10.28
N ARG A 411 -6.62 29.23 -11.47
CA ARG A 411 -7.12 30.58 -11.79
C ARG A 411 -8.64 30.65 -11.83
N HIS A 412 -9.30 29.62 -12.33
CA HIS A 412 -10.74 29.63 -12.52
C HIS A 412 -11.50 29.44 -11.21
N PHE A 413 -11.09 28.49 -10.37
CA PHE A 413 -11.78 28.21 -9.12
C PHE A 413 -11.19 28.95 -7.93
N GLY A 414 -9.96 29.42 -8.06
CA GLY A 414 -9.26 30.02 -6.93
C GLY A 414 -9.82 31.31 -6.35
N PRO A 415 -10.24 32.27 -7.18
CA PRO A 415 -10.92 33.48 -6.70
C PRO A 415 -12.22 33.19 -5.93
N TYR A 416 -12.80 31.99 -6.06
CA TYR A 416 -14.01 31.59 -5.38
C TYR A 416 -13.76 31.00 -3.98
N ARG A 417 -12.61 31.26 -3.34
CA ARG A 417 -12.25 30.71 -2.01
C ARG A 417 -13.42 30.72 -1.01
N GLN A 418 -14.05 31.87 -0.81
CA GLN A 418 -15.16 32.03 0.15
C GLN A 418 -16.47 31.32 -0.28
N LYS A 419 -16.59 30.97 -1.56
CA LYS A 419 -17.78 30.36 -2.18
C LYS A 419 -17.48 28.99 -2.78
N ILE A 420 -16.36 28.37 -2.39
CA ILE A 420 -15.86 27.18 -3.07
C ILE A 420 -16.80 25.99 -2.90
N HIS A 421 -17.48 25.94 -1.75
CA HIS A 421 -18.54 25.01 -1.43
C HIS A 421 -19.74 25.09 -2.39
N GLN A 422 -20.00 26.23 -3.03
CA GLN A 422 -21.09 26.37 -4.01
C GLN A 422 -20.78 25.64 -5.32
N VAL A 423 -19.49 25.36 -5.57
CA VAL A 423 -19.04 24.59 -6.73
C VAL A 423 -18.80 23.14 -6.33
N PHE A 424 -18.02 22.90 -5.27
CA PHE A 424 -17.53 21.56 -4.94
C PHE A 424 -18.37 20.80 -3.90
N GLY A 425 -19.40 21.45 -3.35
CA GLY A 425 -20.21 20.88 -2.27
C GLY A 425 -19.37 20.61 -1.03
N CYS A 426 -19.44 19.39 -0.51
CA CYS A 426 -18.63 18.93 0.63
C CYS A 426 -17.24 18.42 0.23
N ARG A 427 -16.79 18.63 -1.01
CA ARG A 427 -15.48 18.16 -1.46
C ARG A 427 -14.43 19.25 -1.28
N VAL A 428 -13.25 18.87 -0.81
CA VAL A 428 -12.09 19.74 -0.62
C VAL A 428 -11.26 19.75 -1.89
N PRO A 429 -11.25 20.86 -2.66
CA PRO A 429 -10.42 20.96 -3.85
C PRO A 429 -8.94 21.16 -3.50
N ILE A 430 -8.08 20.37 -4.14
CA ILE A 430 -6.62 20.45 -4.05
C ILE A 430 -6.11 21.21 -5.27
N PHE A 431 -5.47 22.35 -5.03
CA PHE A 431 -4.99 23.29 -6.04
C PHE A 431 -3.48 23.20 -6.24
N VAL A 432 -3.05 22.04 -6.74
CA VAL A 432 -1.65 21.74 -6.98
C VAL A 432 -1.41 21.63 -8.47
N ASN A 433 -0.30 22.21 -8.95
CA ASN A 433 0.23 21.90 -10.28
C ASN A 433 1.15 20.67 -10.16
N TRP A 434 0.55 19.49 -10.27
CA TRP A 434 1.23 18.20 -10.19
C TRP A 434 2.28 18.04 -11.28
N TYR A 435 2.02 18.56 -12.49
CA TYR A 435 2.97 18.47 -13.60
C TYR A 435 4.24 19.25 -13.29
N ALA A 436 4.11 20.53 -12.92
CA ALA A 436 5.23 21.40 -12.58
C ALA A 436 6.01 20.86 -11.38
N LEU A 437 5.36 20.27 -10.37
CA LEU A 437 6.07 19.68 -9.24
C LEU A 437 6.87 18.42 -9.64
N LEU A 438 6.32 17.59 -10.53
CA LEU A 438 6.99 16.35 -10.95
C LEU A 438 8.12 16.60 -11.96
N HIS A 439 7.96 17.58 -12.85
CA HIS A 439 8.90 17.85 -13.94
C HIS A 439 9.88 18.99 -13.64
N ARG A 440 9.81 19.60 -12.45
CA ARG A 440 10.67 20.73 -12.11
C ARG A 440 12.15 20.39 -12.10
N ASP A 441 12.57 19.18 -11.72
CA ASP A 441 13.96 18.76 -11.80
C ASP A 441 14.08 17.24 -11.58
N ILE A 442 14.70 16.54 -12.53
CA ILE A 442 15.14 15.13 -12.41
C ILE A 442 16.14 14.95 -11.24
N THR A 443 16.52 16.03 -10.54
CA THR A 443 17.51 16.05 -9.45
C THR A 443 16.99 16.48 -8.07
N ASN A 444 15.76 17.01 -7.91
CA ASN A 444 15.31 17.46 -6.57
C ASN A 444 13.83 17.13 -6.28
N SER A 445 13.58 15.93 -5.75
CA SER A 445 12.24 15.39 -5.42
C SER A 445 11.53 16.08 -4.25
N ASP A 446 12.21 16.98 -3.55
CA ASP A 446 11.78 17.48 -2.24
C ASP A 446 10.50 18.36 -2.28
N PRO A 447 10.28 19.31 -3.22
CA PRO A 447 9.04 20.08 -3.27
C PRO A 447 7.81 19.22 -3.62
N TYR A 448 7.97 18.24 -4.51
CA TYR A 448 6.92 17.27 -4.85
C TYR A 448 6.60 16.40 -3.64
N ASN A 449 7.62 15.86 -2.97
CA ASN A 449 7.47 15.05 -1.77
C ASN A 449 6.86 15.84 -0.61
N ARG A 450 7.19 17.12 -0.46
CA ARG A 450 6.59 18.00 0.55
C ARG A 450 5.12 18.29 0.24
N ALA A 451 4.79 18.69 -0.99
CA ALA A 451 3.41 18.89 -1.40
C ALA A 451 2.58 17.60 -1.22
N TRP A 452 3.14 16.45 -1.60
CA TRP A 452 2.51 15.15 -1.35
C TRP A 452 2.48 14.74 0.11
N GLY A 453 3.49 15.08 0.89
CA GLY A 453 3.50 14.88 2.33
C GLY A 453 2.32 15.62 2.94
N THR A 454 2.18 16.91 2.66
CA THR A 454 1.06 17.74 3.14
C THR A 454 -0.29 17.22 2.64
N VAL A 455 -0.45 17.01 1.34
CA VAL A 455 -1.73 16.55 0.75
C VAL A 455 -2.06 15.13 1.19
N GLY A 456 -1.10 14.22 1.14
CA GLY A 456 -1.24 12.83 1.54
C GLY A 456 -1.57 12.68 3.02
N LEU A 457 -0.86 13.39 3.90
CA LEU A 457 -1.18 13.43 5.33
C LEU A 457 -2.56 14.03 5.55
N THR A 458 -2.90 15.16 4.92
CA THR A 458 -4.23 15.77 5.08
C THR A 458 -5.35 14.82 4.63
N MET A 459 -5.15 14.10 3.53
CA MET A 459 -6.11 13.11 3.04
C MET A 459 -6.23 11.88 3.93
N LEU A 460 -5.12 11.41 4.51
CA LEU A 460 -5.09 10.30 5.46
C LEU A 460 -5.75 10.68 6.79
N TYR A 461 -5.52 11.89 7.29
CA TYR A 461 -6.07 12.39 8.56
C TYR A 461 -7.51 12.88 8.47
N ASN A 462 -8.03 13.08 7.26
CA ASN A 462 -9.42 13.48 7.05
C ASN A 462 -10.14 12.48 6.14
N PRO A 463 -10.31 11.22 6.56
CA PRO A 463 -10.99 10.20 5.75
C PRO A 463 -12.47 10.52 5.53
N GLU A 464 -13.04 11.40 6.35
CA GLU A 464 -14.40 11.94 6.22
C GLU A 464 -14.52 13.00 5.11
N CYS A 465 -13.41 13.64 4.75
CA CYS A 465 -13.39 14.60 3.67
C CYS A 465 -13.19 13.85 2.35
N SER A 466 -14.02 14.19 1.37
CA SER A 466 -13.78 13.82 -0.02
C SER A 466 -12.93 14.90 -0.66
N PHE A 467 -11.82 14.54 -1.26
CA PHE A 467 -10.91 15.46 -1.93
C PHE A 467 -11.15 15.43 -3.43
N VAL A 468 -10.80 16.53 -4.10
CA VAL A 468 -10.90 16.61 -5.55
C VAL A 468 -9.71 17.37 -6.12
N THR A 469 -9.09 16.82 -7.15
CA THR A 469 -7.97 17.47 -7.83
C THR A 469 -8.08 17.33 -9.33
N LEU A 470 -7.30 18.13 -10.05
CA LEU A 470 -7.12 18.00 -11.49
C LEU A 470 -5.67 17.60 -11.74
N SER A 471 -5.46 16.55 -12.53
CA SER A 471 -4.13 16.11 -12.94
C SER A 471 -4.04 15.89 -14.44
N VAL A 472 -2.97 16.40 -15.04
CA VAL A 472 -2.61 16.13 -16.44
C VAL A 472 -1.53 15.07 -16.61
N LEU A 473 -1.01 14.53 -15.50
CA LEU A 473 0.02 13.50 -15.52
C LEU A 473 -0.49 12.22 -16.19
N ASP A 474 0.38 11.58 -16.97
CA ASP A 474 0.02 10.37 -17.72
C ASP A 474 -0.41 9.20 -16.84
N ARG A 475 0.06 9.17 -15.59
CA ARG A 475 -0.31 8.18 -14.56
C ARG A 475 -1.15 8.79 -13.44
N GLY A 476 -1.59 10.04 -13.61
CA GLY A 476 -2.22 10.81 -12.55
C GLY A 476 -1.22 11.19 -11.46
N PRO A 477 -1.71 11.76 -10.36
CA PRO A 477 -0.88 12.14 -9.24
C PRO A 477 -0.42 10.85 -8.52
N ASN A 478 0.88 10.54 -8.55
CA ASN A 478 1.44 9.39 -7.84
C ASN A 478 2.11 9.80 -6.53
N PRO A 479 1.75 9.22 -5.37
CA PRO A 479 2.50 9.44 -4.15
C PRO A 479 3.97 9.02 -4.30
N PRO A 480 4.89 9.67 -3.55
CA PRO A 480 6.26 9.19 -3.40
C PRO A 480 6.23 7.72 -2.98
N GLN A 481 7.12 6.87 -3.52
CA GLN A 481 7.17 5.40 -3.33
C GLN A 481 6.29 4.54 -4.25
N GLY A 482 5.61 5.13 -5.25
CA GLY A 482 4.93 4.33 -6.28
C GLY A 482 3.57 3.75 -5.88
N GLY A 483 2.95 4.30 -4.83
CA GLY A 483 1.53 4.07 -4.57
C GLY A 483 0.68 4.53 -5.76
N LYS A 484 -0.52 3.95 -5.90
CA LYS A 484 -1.44 4.24 -7.01
C LYS A 484 -2.54 5.17 -6.53
N VAL A 485 -3.11 5.99 -7.43
CA VAL A 485 -4.33 6.76 -7.14
C VAL A 485 -5.45 5.86 -6.59
N ASP A 486 -5.51 4.60 -7.05
CA ASP A 486 -6.44 3.56 -6.56
C ASP A 486 -6.38 3.32 -5.05
N SER A 487 -5.23 3.59 -4.40
CA SER A 487 -5.08 3.43 -2.95
C SER A 487 -5.60 4.63 -2.14
N MET A 488 -6.17 5.65 -2.80
CA MET A 488 -6.70 6.87 -2.17
C MET A 488 -8.21 6.97 -2.39
N PRO A 489 -9.03 6.20 -1.66
CA PRO A 489 -10.46 6.06 -1.93
C PRO A 489 -11.27 7.34 -1.71
N ASN A 490 -10.70 8.34 -1.04
CA ASN A 490 -11.33 9.65 -0.81
C ASN A 490 -10.87 10.72 -1.82
N LEU A 491 -10.07 10.40 -2.84
CA LEU A 491 -9.63 11.36 -3.86
C LEU A 491 -10.38 11.18 -5.17
N LEU A 492 -11.08 12.23 -5.60
CA LEU A 492 -11.61 12.33 -6.95
C LEU A 492 -10.59 13.05 -7.85
N VAL A 493 -10.26 12.46 -9.01
CA VAL A 493 -9.26 13.02 -9.94
C VAL A 493 -9.93 13.33 -11.27
N PHE A 494 -9.94 14.60 -11.66
CA PHE A 494 -10.18 15.03 -13.03
C PHE A 494 -8.90 14.83 -13.84
N GLY A 495 -8.92 13.88 -14.77
CA GLY A 495 -7.73 13.36 -15.41
C GLY A 495 -7.73 13.58 -16.92
N SER A 496 -6.68 14.21 -17.47
CA SER A 496 -6.50 14.19 -18.92
C SER A 496 -6.13 12.78 -19.39
N SER A 497 -5.30 12.06 -18.66
CA SER A 497 -4.77 10.75 -19.05
C SER A 497 -5.08 9.63 -18.07
N HIS A 498 -5.26 9.98 -16.79
CA HIS A 498 -5.53 9.05 -15.72
C HIS A 498 -6.33 9.76 -14.63
N GLY A 499 -7.34 9.08 -14.09
CA GLY A 499 -8.26 9.66 -13.12
C GLY A 499 -9.67 9.09 -13.25
N HIS A 500 -10.56 9.59 -12.40
CA HIS A 500 -11.94 9.13 -12.30
C HIS A 500 -12.86 9.80 -13.32
N ILE A 501 -12.51 11.01 -13.73
CA ILE A 501 -13.33 11.83 -14.62
C ILE A 501 -12.45 12.33 -15.77
N PRO A 502 -12.58 11.79 -16.99
CA PRO A 502 -11.89 12.31 -18.15
C PRO A 502 -12.24 13.79 -18.38
N ILE A 503 -11.21 14.59 -18.70
CA ILE A 503 -11.35 15.98 -19.13
C ILE A 503 -10.71 16.19 -20.51
N PRO A 504 -11.24 17.10 -21.35
CA PRO A 504 -10.58 17.45 -22.60
C PRO A 504 -9.17 17.98 -22.30
N LEU A 505 -8.16 17.45 -22.98
CA LEU A 505 -6.80 17.98 -22.89
C LEU A 505 -6.71 19.17 -23.85
N VAL A 506 -6.86 20.37 -23.33
CA VAL A 506 -6.99 21.59 -24.13
C VAL A 506 -5.72 22.42 -24.06
N ARG A 507 -5.22 22.79 -25.24
CA ARG A 507 -4.17 23.81 -25.40
C ARG A 507 -4.77 25.22 -25.48
N LYS A 508 -3.91 26.22 -25.59
CA LYS A 508 -4.23 27.56 -26.10
C LYS A 508 -5.24 27.48 -27.26
N ALA A 509 -6.23 28.37 -27.22
CA ALA A 509 -7.33 28.38 -28.17
C ALA A 509 -6.83 28.46 -29.63
N SER A 510 -7.19 27.48 -30.44
CA SER A 510 -7.00 27.52 -31.89
C SER A 510 -8.01 28.47 -32.51
N ARG A 511 -7.57 29.22 -33.52
CA ARG A 511 -8.48 30.08 -34.28
C ARG A 511 -9.30 29.20 -35.21
N PRO A 512 -10.63 29.39 -35.29
CA PRO A 512 -11.41 28.77 -36.35
C PRO A 512 -10.82 29.19 -37.69
N THR A 513 -10.26 28.24 -38.44
CA THR A 513 -9.78 28.53 -39.78
C THR A 513 -10.98 28.71 -40.70
N LEU A 514 -10.85 29.61 -41.69
CA LEU A 514 -11.76 29.67 -42.83
C LEU A 514 -11.99 28.24 -43.37
N LEU A 515 -13.23 27.90 -43.69
CA LEU A 515 -13.57 26.60 -44.26
C LEU A 515 -12.85 26.45 -45.61
N LEU A 516 -11.66 25.86 -45.60
CA LEU A 516 -10.92 25.55 -46.81
C LEU A 516 -11.60 24.37 -47.52
N PRO A 517 -11.60 24.33 -48.86
CA PRO A 517 -11.98 23.14 -49.59
C PRO A 517 -11.14 21.96 -49.10
N PRO A 518 -11.75 20.80 -48.82
CA PRO A 518 -11.00 19.67 -48.28
C PRO A 518 -10.11 19.10 -49.41
N ARG A 519 -8.79 19.14 -49.18
CA ARG A 519 -7.74 18.56 -50.02
C ARG A 519 -7.50 17.09 -49.72
N TYR A 520 -7.67 16.67 -48.46
CA TYR A 520 -7.43 15.30 -48.02
C TYR A 520 -8.71 14.63 -47.53
N TYR A 521 -8.90 13.36 -47.85
CA TYR A 521 -10.06 12.61 -47.34
C TYR A 521 -9.86 12.23 -45.86
N VAL A 522 -8.75 11.56 -45.54
CA VAL A 522 -8.36 11.20 -44.17
C VAL A 522 -6.94 11.71 -43.88
N THR A 523 -6.75 12.32 -42.72
CA THR A 523 -5.41 12.70 -42.25
C THR A 523 -5.11 12.16 -40.85
N CYS A 524 -3.83 11.88 -40.57
CA CYS A 524 -3.35 11.49 -39.24
C CYS A 524 -2.02 12.24 -38.95
N LEU A 525 -2.11 13.34 -38.17
CA LEU A 525 -1.06 14.37 -38.06
C LEU A 525 -0.25 14.31 -36.75
N GLY A 526 1.07 14.52 -36.79
CA GLY A 526 1.99 14.53 -35.62
C GLY A 526 3.13 13.48 -35.60
N ARG A 527 3.99 13.49 -34.57
CA ARG A 527 5.21 12.63 -34.44
C ARG A 527 4.85 11.18 -34.09
N SER A 528 5.62 10.22 -34.58
CA SER A 528 5.51 8.79 -34.24
C SER A 528 5.63 8.55 -32.73
N GLY A 529 4.76 7.67 -32.23
CA GLY A 529 4.71 7.12 -30.87
C GLY A 529 3.99 5.76 -30.96
N PHE A 530 4.03 4.92 -29.93
CA PHE A 530 3.67 3.50 -30.05
C PHE A 530 2.23 3.22 -30.53
N ALA A 531 1.19 3.67 -29.82
CA ALA A 531 -0.21 3.47 -30.27
C ALA A 531 -0.47 4.09 -31.65
N ARG A 532 0.28 5.14 -31.98
CA ARG A 532 0.21 5.84 -33.24
C ARG A 532 0.90 5.09 -34.37
N SER A 533 1.97 4.32 -34.15
CA SER A 533 2.63 3.56 -35.22
C SER A 533 1.67 2.52 -35.79
N VAL A 534 0.97 1.78 -34.94
CA VAL A 534 -0.06 0.80 -35.36
C VAL A 534 -1.13 1.47 -36.23
N VAL A 535 -1.60 2.65 -35.83
CA VAL A 535 -2.59 3.42 -36.61
C VAL A 535 -1.98 3.90 -37.93
N LEU A 536 -0.78 4.48 -37.92
CA LEU A 536 -0.11 4.96 -39.13
C LEU A 536 0.14 3.82 -40.12
N ASP A 537 0.60 2.67 -39.64
CA ASP A 537 0.89 1.50 -40.47
C ASP A 537 -0.39 0.95 -41.09
N ALA A 538 -1.46 0.80 -40.30
CA ALA A 538 -2.77 0.40 -40.81
C ALA A 538 -3.31 1.36 -41.88
N LEU A 539 -3.21 2.66 -41.66
CA LEU A 539 -3.64 3.70 -42.61
C LEU A 539 -2.77 3.74 -43.89
N ARG A 540 -1.54 3.22 -43.84
CA ARG A 540 -0.62 3.16 -44.99
C ARG A 540 -0.79 1.93 -45.86
N THR A 541 -1.45 0.89 -45.37
CA THR A 541 -1.66 -0.34 -46.16
C THR A 541 -2.46 -0.09 -47.44
N ASP A 542 -2.08 -0.77 -48.52
CA ASP A 542 -2.82 -0.70 -49.79
C ASP A 542 -4.24 -1.21 -49.66
N ALA A 543 -4.47 -2.21 -48.80
CA ALA A 543 -5.80 -2.72 -48.51
C ALA A 543 -6.72 -1.62 -47.92
N PHE A 544 -6.23 -0.86 -46.94
CA PHE A 544 -6.99 0.24 -46.35
C PHE A 544 -7.26 1.36 -47.36
N ARG A 545 -6.24 1.76 -48.13
CA ARG A 545 -6.37 2.80 -49.16
C ARG A 545 -7.30 2.38 -50.29
N SER A 546 -7.20 1.15 -50.76
CA SER A 546 -8.09 0.58 -51.79
C SER A 546 -9.54 0.53 -51.32
N ALA A 547 -9.78 0.13 -50.06
CA ALA A 547 -11.13 0.16 -49.48
C ALA A 547 -11.70 1.58 -49.39
N LEU A 548 -10.86 2.59 -49.08
CA LEU A 548 -11.28 3.99 -49.11
C LEU A 548 -11.55 4.51 -50.53
N ALA A 549 -10.69 4.17 -51.50
CA ALA A 549 -10.82 4.56 -52.89
C ALA A 549 -12.11 3.99 -53.51
N ALA A 550 -12.37 2.70 -53.29
CA ALA A 550 -13.57 2.02 -53.78
C ALA A 550 -14.87 2.66 -53.24
N THR A 551 -14.81 3.25 -52.03
CA THR A 551 -15.96 3.89 -51.40
C THR A 551 -16.06 5.38 -51.67
N ASN A 552 -15.01 6.00 -52.22
CA ASN A 552 -14.91 7.44 -52.48
C ASN A 552 -14.14 7.73 -53.78
N PRO A 553 -14.60 7.24 -54.94
CA PRO A 553 -13.85 7.31 -56.20
C PRO A 553 -13.58 8.74 -56.71
N ALA A 554 -14.30 9.75 -56.20
CA ALA A 554 -14.10 11.15 -56.54
C ALA A 554 -12.84 11.79 -55.92
N TRP A 555 -12.13 11.07 -55.04
CA TRP A 555 -10.91 11.56 -54.39
C TRP A 555 -9.65 11.04 -55.08
N PRO A 556 -8.70 11.91 -55.47
CA PRO A 556 -7.41 11.48 -56.01
C PRO A 556 -6.67 10.56 -55.05
N TRP A 557 -5.99 9.54 -55.58
CA TRP A 557 -5.33 8.50 -54.79
C TRP A 557 -4.33 9.07 -53.77
N GLU A 558 -3.52 10.04 -54.20
CA GLU A 558 -2.52 10.75 -53.40
C GLU A 558 -3.13 11.58 -52.25
N ASN A 559 -4.41 11.91 -52.36
CA ASN A 559 -5.15 12.73 -51.41
C ASN A 559 -6.10 11.93 -50.50
N LEU A 560 -6.21 10.60 -50.69
CA LEU A 560 -7.06 9.76 -49.86
C LEU A 560 -6.60 9.71 -48.40
N VAL A 561 -5.30 9.50 -48.19
CA VAL A 561 -4.73 9.36 -46.85
C VAL A 561 -3.41 10.11 -46.74
N PHE A 562 -3.35 11.11 -45.86
CA PHE A 562 -2.10 11.73 -45.44
C PHE A 562 -1.74 11.28 -44.02
N THR A 563 -0.50 10.80 -43.85
CA THR A 563 0.06 10.45 -42.55
C THR A 563 1.41 11.14 -42.38
N GLY A 564 1.62 11.90 -41.32
CA GLY A 564 2.93 12.52 -41.08
C GLY A 564 2.90 13.74 -40.18
N LEU A 565 4.02 14.46 -40.17
CA LEU A 565 4.12 15.76 -39.53
C LEU A 565 3.51 16.83 -40.43
N ALA A 566 2.69 17.69 -39.84
CA ALA A 566 2.20 18.85 -40.57
C ALA A 566 3.35 19.86 -40.78
N PRO A 567 3.59 20.32 -42.02
CA PRO A 567 4.67 21.27 -42.31
C PRO A 567 4.35 22.64 -41.69
N GLY A 568 5.31 23.27 -41.02
CA GLY A 568 5.10 24.58 -40.38
C GLY A 568 4.54 24.51 -38.95
N GLY A 569 4.67 23.38 -38.26
CA GLY A 569 4.35 23.26 -36.84
C GLY A 569 2.84 23.41 -36.54
N PRO A 570 2.44 24.13 -35.47
CA PRO A 570 1.03 24.32 -35.12
C PRO A 570 0.17 24.92 -36.23
N ALA A 571 0.67 25.94 -36.94
CA ALA A 571 -0.06 26.54 -38.06
C ALA A 571 -0.25 25.55 -39.23
N GLY A 572 0.76 24.71 -39.46
CA GLY A 572 0.69 23.58 -40.37
C GLY A 572 -0.43 22.61 -40.01
N PHE A 573 -0.49 22.23 -38.73
CA PHE A 573 -1.52 21.34 -38.23
C PHE A 573 -2.92 21.92 -38.42
N GLU A 574 -3.14 23.18 -38.04
CA GLU A 574 -4.43 23.86 -38.19
C GLU A 574 -4.86 23.89 -39.67
N ARG A 575 -3.94 24.24 -40.57
CA ARG A 575 -4.18 24.23 -42.01
C ARG A 575 -4.53 22.83 -42.53
N MET A 576 -3.75 21.81 -42.18
CA MET A 576 -4.02 20.45 -42.65
C MET A 576 -5.34 19.92 -42.10
N ALA A 577 -5.65 20.16 -40.82
CA ALA A 577 -6.94 19.82 -40.24
C ALA A 577 -8.10 20.59 -40.91
N ALA A 578 -7.86 21.82 -41.36
CA ALA A 578 -8.81 22.61 -42.14
C ALA A 578 -9.04 22.07 -43.56
N GLU A 579 -7.98 21.59 -44.21
CA GLU A 579 -8.01 20.98 -45.55
C GLU A 579 -8.39 19.48 -45.51
N SER A 580 -8.76 18.91 -44.37
CA SER A 580 -9.14 17.50 -44.26
C SER A 580 -10.65 17.32 -44.22
N LYS A 581 -11.16 16.20 -44.75
CA LYS A 581 -12.56 15.81 -44.51
C LYS A 581 -12.70 15.12 -43.14
N PHE A 582 -11.80 14.19 -42.83
CA PHE A 582 -11.70 13.49 -41.55
C PHE A 582 -10.27 13.56 -41.00
N CYS A 583 -10.11 13.73 -39.68
CA CYS A 583 -8.80 13.70 -39.02
C CYS A 583 -8.78 12.63 -37.93
N VAL A 584 -7.90 11.64 -38.10
CA VAL A 584 -7.63 10.57 -37.15
C VAL A 584 -6.71 11.11 -36.06
N VAL A 585 -7.19 11.06 -34.82
CA VAL A 585 -6.46 11.50 -33.63
C VAL A 585 -6.24 10.31 -32.70
N THR A 586 -4.99 10.05 -32.36
CA THR A 586 -4.60 8.94 -31.49
C THR A 586 -4.24 9.45 -30.09
N ALA A 587 -4.56 8.68 -29.05
CA ALA A 587 -3.99 8.92 -27.72
C ALA A 587 -2.45 8.84 -27.79
N ARG A 588 -1.75 9.89 -27.31
CA ARG A 588 -0.27 9.96 -27.36
C ARG A 588 0.33 10.17 -25.96
N PHE A 589 -0.23 11.10 -25.20
CA PHE A 589 0.08 11.33 -23.79
C PHE A 589 -1.00 10.64 -22.98
N GLY A 590 -0.66 9.50 -22.37
CA GLY A 590 -1.63 8.63 -21.70
C GLY A 590 -2.82 8.26 -22.58
N ARG A 591 -4.04 8.64 -22.14
CA ARG A 591 -5.32 8.21 -22.72
C ARG A 591 -6.05 9.29 -23.51
N SER A 592 -5.83 10.58 -23.20
CA SER A 592 -6.41 11.67 -24.00
C SER A 592 -5.54 12.02 -25.19
N ALA A 593 -6.17 12.61 -26.20
CA ALA A 593 -5.53 13.16 -27.37
C ALA A 593 -5.75 14.67 -27.35
N PHE A 594 -4.73 15.47 -27.04
CA PHE A 594 -4.85 16.94 -27.12
C PHE A 594 -5.28 17.40 -28.52
N MET A 595 -4.83 16.67 -29.55
CA MET A 595 -5.22 16.89 -30.95
C MET A 595 -6.72 16.76 -31.18
N LEU A 596 -7.45 16.01 -30.35
CA LEU A 596 -8.90 15.94 -30.44
C LEU A 596 -9.53 17.31 -30.16
N ALA A 597 -9.09 17.99 -29.10
CA ALA A 597 -9.57 19.33 -28.80
C ALA A 597 -9.17 20.34 -29.89
N GLU A 598 -7.92 20.27 -30.39
CA GLU A 598 -7.46 21.14 -31.48
C GLU A 598 -8.29 20.93 -32.75
N VAL A 599 -8.55 19.69 -33.17
CA VAL A 599 -9.38 19.38 -34.35
C VAL A 599 -10.79 19.94 -34.21
N VAL A 600 -11.42 19.80 -33.04
CA VAL A 600 -12.76 20.35 -32.79
C VAL A 600 -12.76 21.89 -32.79
N GLN A 601 -11.72 22.51 -32.23
CA GLN A 601 -11.55 23.96 -32.20
C GLN A 601 -11.33 24.57 -33.59
N VAL A 602 -10.40 24.02 -34.37
CA VAL A 602 -10.22 24.38 -35.80
C VAL A 602 -11.54 24.15 -36.54
N GLY A 603 -12.12 22.96 -36.31
CA GLY A 603 -13.42 22.54 -36.79
C GLY A 603 -13.54 22.49 -38.30
N GLY A 604 -12.44 22.27 -39.02
CA GLY A 604 -12.40 22.09 -40.48
C GLY A 604 -12.73 20.67 -40.95
N CYS A 605 -12.37 19.65 -40.16
CA CYS A 605 -12.68 18.24 -40.40
C CYS A 605 -13.50 17.63 -39.26
N LEU A 606 -14.03 16.42 -39.46
CA LEU A 606 -14.64 15.63 -38.39
C LEU A 606 -13.58 14.73 -37.71
N PRO A 607 -13.49 14.70 -36.38
CA PRO A 607 -12.52 13.87 -35.68
C PRO A 607 -12.88 12.38 -35.70
N VAL A 608 -11.85 11.54 -35.85
CA VAL A 608 -11.88 10.09 -35.65
C VAL A 608 -10.91 9.78 -34.51
N TYR A 609 -11.42 9.65 -33.29
CA TYR A 609 -10.62 9.35 -32.10
C TYR A 609 -10.34 7.85 -32.02
N VAL A 610 -9.06 7.49 -31.96
CA VAL A 610 -8.60 6.11 -31.85
C VAL A 610 -7.89 5.89 -30.51
N TRP A 611 -8.33 4.88 -29.77
CA TRP A 611 -7.80 4.50 -28.46
C TRP A 611 -7.46 3.00 -28.40
N ASP A 612 -6.54 2.60 -27.53
CA ASP A 612 -6.02 1.23 -27.43
C ASP A 612 -6.55 0.46 -26.21
N ASP A 613 -6.83 1.15 -25.10
CA ASP A 613 -7.29 0.57 -23.83
C ASP A 613 -8.77 0.83 -23.51
N VAL A 614 -9.13 2.07 -23.16
CA VAL A 614 -10.46 2.54 -22.76
C VAL A 614 -10.74 3.87 -23.46
N GLU A 615 -11.97 4.06 -23.93
CA GLU A 615 -12.38 5.33 -24.53
C GLU A 615 -12.28 6.48 -23.53
N TRP A 616 -11.38 7.44 -23.77
CA TRP A 616 -11.18 8.61 -22.89
C TRP A 616 -11.85 9.90 -23.40
N ALA A 617 -13.07 9.79 -23.92
CA ALA A 617 -13.86 10.93 -24.40
C ALA A 617 -14.65 11.59 -23.25
N ALA A 618 -14.24 12.79 -22.85
CA ALA A 618 -14.72 13.45 -21.63
C ALA A 618 -16.20 13.87 -21.61
N LEU A 619 -16.69 14.47 -22.70
CA LEU A 619 -17.96 15.22 -22.70
C LEU A 619 -19.18 14.34 -22.99
N THR A 620 -20.33 14.73 -22.42
CA THR A 620 -21.63 14.05 -22.57
C THR A 620 -22.65 14.89 -23.35
N GLY A 621 -23.83 14.33 -23.63
CA GLY A 621 -24.94 15.03 -24.28
C GLY A 621 -24.61 15.54 -25.69
N VAL A 622 -24.99 16.80 -25.97
CA VAL A 622 -24.76 17.45 -27.27
C VAL A 622 -23.28 17.71 -27.57
N ASN A 623 -22.43 17.70 -26.54
CA ASN A 623 -20.99 17.91 -26.65
C ASN A 623 -20.22 16.58 -26.78
N ASN A 624 -20.92 15.45 -26.77
CA ASN A 624 -20.32 14.12 -26.92
C ASN A 624 -19.72 13.96 -28.32
N LEU A 625 -18.46 13.50 -28.38
CA LEU A 625 -17.73 13.21 -29.62
C LEU A 625 -18.56 12.39 -30.62
N THR A 626 -19.24 11.34 -30.17
CA THR A 626 -20.03 10.44 -31.04
C THR A 626 -21.20 11.12 -31.74
N SER A 627 -21.60 12.31 -31.28
CA SER A 627 -22.67 13.08 -31.93
C SER A 627 -22.22 13.77 -33.22
N PHE A 628 -20.91 13.98 -33.39
CA PHE A 628 -20.33 14.71 -34.53
C PHE A 628 -19.04 14.11 -35.10
N GLY A 629 -18.48 13.05 -34.51
CA GLY A 629 -17.28 12.36 -34.97
C GLY A 629 -17.37 10.86 -34.71
N PHE A 630 -16.20 10.21 -34.70
CA PHE A 630 -16.08 8.77 -34.46
C PHE A 630 -15.16 8.50 -33.28
N SER A 631 -15.44 7.43 -32.56
CA SER A 631 -14.59 6.89 -31.50
C SER A 631 -14.44 5.41 -31.75
N LEU A 632 -13.20 4.95 -31.93
CA LEU A 632 -12.89 3.59 -32.35
C LEU A 632 -11.77 3.03 -31.50
N ARG A 633 -11.91 1.77 -31.11
CA ARG A 633 -10.76 1.02 -30.60
C ARG A 633 -9.79 0.73 -31.75
N VAL A 634 -8.49 0.70 -31.49
CA VAL A 634 -7.46 0.42 -32.52
C VAL A 634 -7.71 -0.90 -33.25
N THR A 635 -8.23 -1.93 -32.57
CA THR A 635 -8.60 -3.23 -33.16
C THR A 635 -9.80 -3.17 -34.10
N GLN A 636 -10.53 -2.05 -34.12
CA GLN A 636 -11.67 -1.79 -35.01
C GLN A 636 -11.30 -0.83 -36.16
N LEU A 637 -10.04 -0.39 -36.26
CA LEU A 637 -9.61 0.60 -37.25
C LEU A 637 -9.89 0.14 -38.70
N TRP A 638 -9.82 -1.17 -38.96
CA TRP A 638 -10.17 -1.76 -40.25
C TRP A 638 -11.62 -1.49 -40.69
N LYS A 639 -12.53 -1.16 -39.77
CA LYS A 639 -13.92 -0.80 -40.08
C LYS A 639 -14.07 0.64 -40.58
N LEU A 640 -13.04 1.47 -40.42
CA LEU A 640 -13.10 2.90 -40.72
C LEU A 640 -13.55 3.19 -42.17
N PRO A 641 -13.04 2.54 -43.23
CA PRO A 641 -13.48 2.81 -44.60
C PRO A 641 -15.00 2.61 -44.78
N LEU A 642 -15.55 1.53 -44.21
CA LEU A 642 -16.99 1.26 -44.24
C LEU A 642 -17.80 2.30 -43.46
N LEU A 643 -17.31 2.73 -42.29
CA LEU A 643 -17.96 3.77 -41.50
C LEU A 643 -18.00 5.11 -42.25
N LEU A 644 -16.90 5.49 -42.91
CA LEU A 644 -16.79 6.73 -43.67
C LEU A 644 -17.64 6.70 -44.95
N ARG A 645 -17.75 5.55 -45.63
CA ARG A 645 -18.69 5.34 -46.75
C ARG A 645 -20.12 5.71 -46.38
N ASN A 646 -20.53 5.37 -45.17
CA ASN A 646 -21.89 5.63 -44.67
C ASN A 646 -22.10 7.10 -44.21
N VAL A 647 -21.17 8.00 -44.50
CA VAL A 647 -21.27 9.45 -44.24
C VAL A 647 -21.54 10.19 -45.54
N THR A 648 -22.82 10.27 -45.91
CA THR A 648 -23.28 11.11 -47.02
C THR A 648 -22.95 12.59 -46.78
N SER A 649 -22.90 13.41 -47.84
CA SER A 649 -22.67 14.86 -47.72
C SER A 649 -23.66 15.53 -46.75
N ARG A 650 -24.94 15.16 -46.79
CA ARG A 650 -25.96 15.66 -45.85
C ARG A 650 -25.65 15.27 -44.40
N LYS A 651 -25.23 14.02 -44.16
CA LYS A 651 -24.85 13.54 -42.82
C LYS A 651 -23.59 14.24 -42.32
N TYR A 652 -22.59 14.42 -43.19
CA TYR A 652 -21.37 15.17 -42.92
C TYR A 652 -21.66 16.61 -42.48
N SER A 653 -22.43 17.37 -43.27
CA SER A 653 -22.80 18.75 -42.93
C SER A 653 -23.57 18.84 -41.61
N ARG A 654 -24.44 17.86 -41.33
CA ARG A 654 -25.14 17.78 -40.04
C ARG A 654 -24.19 17.54 -38.87
N MET A 655 -23.23 16.62 -39.02
CA MET A 655 -22.19 16.37 -38.00
C MET A 655 -21.31 17.60 -37.79
N LYS A 656 -20.89 18.29 -38.87
CA LYS A 656 -20.16 19.56 -38.81
C LYS A 656 -20.89 20.64 -38.01
N ARG A 657 -22.21 20.81 -38.23
CA ARG A 657 -23.03 21.75 -37.45
C ARG A 657 -23.08 21.39 -35.97
N LYS A 658 -23.17 20.11 -35.64
CA LYS A 658 -23.12 19.64 -34.23
C LYS A 658 -21.76 19.92 -33.60
N MET A 659 -20.66 19.62 -34.30
CA MET A 659 -19.30 19.93 -33.85
C MET A 659 -19.10 21.43 -33.62
N ALA A 660 -19.61 22.28 -34.52
CA ALA A 660 -19.53 23.74 -34.36
C ALA A 660 -20.21 24.23 -33.07
N ARG A 661 -21.34 23.63 -32.68
CA ARG A 661 -22.01 23.91 -31.40
C ARG A 661 -21.24 23.38 -30.19
N ALA A 662 -20.61 22.21 -30.33
CA ALA A 662 -19.81 21.60 -29.27
C ALA A 662 -18.46 22.30 -29.04
N ARG A 663 -17.98 23.09 -30.00
CA ARG A 663 -16.65 23.71 -30.01
C ARG A 663 -16.31 24.43 -28.71
N ALA A 664 -17.23 25.23 -28.17
CA ALA A 664 -17.00 25.99 -26.95
C ALA A 664 -16.63 25.09 -25.76
N ALA A 665 -17.18 23.87 -25.69
CA ALA A 665 -16.89 22.90 -24.62
C ALA A 665 -15.47 22.31 -24.71
N TYR A 666 -14.83 22.36 -25.89
CA TYR A 666 -13.46 21.88 -26.11
C TYR A 666 -12.40 22.99 -25.94
N THR A 667 -12.75 24.09 -25.28
CA THR A 667 -11.83 25.18 -24.92
C THR A 667 -11.42 25.11 -23.44
N MET A 668 -10.40 25.88 -23.04
CA MET A 668 -10.02 25.96 -21.62
C MET A 668 -11.19 26.48 -20.74
N PRO A 669 -11.88 27.58 -21.09
CA PRO A 669 -13.09 27.99 -20.36
C PRO A 669 -14.20 26.94 -20.39
N GLY A 670 -14.40 26.28 -21.52
CA GLY A 670 -15.40 25.21 -21.67
C GLY A 670 -15.13 24.01 -20.77
N THR A 671 -13.87 23.62 -20.63
CA THR A 671 -13.44 22.53 -19.75
C THR A 671 -13.70 22.88 -18.28
N MET A 672 -13.34 24.10 -17.85
CA MET A 672 -13.61 24.57 -16.48
C MET A 672 -15.12 24.68 -16.20
N ALA A 673 -15.90 25.13 -17.18
CA ALA A 673 -17.37 25.16 -17.07
C ALA A 673 -17.96 23.75 -16.97
N ALA A 674 -17.43 22.77 -17.73
CA ALA A 674 -17.86 21.38 -17.66
C ALA A 674 -17.54 20.74 -16.30
N ILE A 675 -16.35 21.00 -15.75
CA ILE A 675 -15.95 20.60 -14.39
C ILE A 675 -16.92 21.19 -13.36
N ARG A 676 -17.16 22.51 -13.41
CA ARG A 676 -18.09 23.20 -12.49
C ARG A 676 -19.48 22.57 -12.56
N SER A 677 -20.01 22.37 -13.77
CA SER A 677 -21.31 21.76 -14.03
C SER A 677 -21.38 20.35 -13.43
N PHE A 678 -20.34 19.53 -13.65
CA PHE A 678 -20.24 18.19 -13.08
C PHE A 678 -20.26 18.22 -11.55
N MET A 679 -19.47 19.09 -10.93
CA MET A 679 -19.41 19.21 -9.47
C MET A 679 -20.74 19.68 -8.86
N GLN A 680 -21.54 20.42 -9.62
CA GLN A 680 -22.90 20.82 -9.29
C GLN A 680 -23.96 19.75 -9.60
N GLY A 681 -23.54 18.52 -9.90
CA GLY A 681 -24.44 17.38 -10.16
C GLY A 681 -25.08 17.38 -11.55
N ARG A 682 -24.61 18.23 -12.48
CA ARG A 682 -25.12 18.27 -13.85
C ARG A 682 -24.25 17.40 -14.76
N PRO A 683 -24.83 16.55 -15.62
CA PRO A 683 -24.07 15.62 -16.45
C PRO A 683 -23.38 16.35 -17.61
N ALA A 684 -22.19 16.90 -17.38
CA ALA A 684 -21.35 17.54 -18.40
C ALA A 684 -20.10 16.71 -18.77
N LEU A 685 -19.62 15.89 -17.83
CA LEU A 685 -18.48 15.00 -17.98
C LEU A 685 -18.90 13.56 -17.69
N ARG A 686 -18.22 12.60 -18.32
CA ARG A 686 -18.40 11.17 -18.02
C ARG A 686 -17.65 10.81 -16.75
N TYR A 687 -18.28 10.04 -15.87
CA TYR A 687 -17.55 9.31 -14.83
C TYR A 687 -17.04 7.99 -15.42
N GLN A 688 -15.79 7.63 -15.15
CA GLN A 688 -15.20 6.36 -15.56
C GLN A 688 -14.48 5.71 -14.38
N PRO A 689 -14.61 4.39 -14.18
CA PRO A 689 -13.81 3.68 -13.19
C PRO A 689 -12.31 3.85 -13.52
N LEU A 690 -11.48 3.92 -12.47
CA LEU A 690 -10.03 3.99 -12.66
C LEU A 690 -9.59 2.80 -13.50
N PRO A 691 -8.94 3.05 -14.63
CA PRO A 691 -8.69 1.99 -15.57
C PRO A 691 -7.45 1.17 -15.15
N PRO A 692 -7.42 -0.14 -15.43
CA PRO A 692 -6.27 -0.97 -15.09
C PRO A 692 -5.00 -0.41 -15.74
N GLU A 693 -3.87 -0.53 -15.03
CA GLU A 693 -2.56 -0.17 -15.58
C GLU A 693 -2.32 -0.89 -16.91
N ARG A 694 -1.56 -0.25 -17.81
CA ARG A 694 -1.32 -0.68 -19.20
C ARG A 694 -0.59 -2.04 -19.38
N VAL A 695 -0.51 -2.89 -18.36
CA VAL A 695 0.52 -3.93 -18.21
C VAL A 695 0.17 -5.31 -18.80
N ALA A 696 -1.06 -5.62 -19.24
CA ALA A 696 -1.36 -7.00 -19.71
C ALA A 696 -1.89 -7.16 -21.15
N ALA A 697 -2.50 -6.13 -21.73
CA ALA A 697 -3.08 -6.23 -23.08
C ALA A 697 -2.02 -6.10 -24.21
N HIS A 698 -0.90 -5.45 -23.92
CA HIS A 698 0.13 -5.10 -24.90
C HIS A 698 0.97 -6.29 -25.37
N GLU A 699 1.34 -7.22 -24.49
CA GLU A 699 2.09 -8.42 -24.91
C GLU A 699 1.26 -9.36 -25.79
N ARG A 700 -0.08 -9.32 -25.69
CA ARG A 700 -0.98 -10.17 -26.49
C ARG A 700 -1.18 -9.64 -27.91
N LEU A 701 -1.27 -8.33 -28.09
CA LEU A 701 -1.45 -7.69 -29.40
C LEU A 701 -0.21 -7.81 -30.28
N PHE A 702 0.99 -7.74 -29.70
CA PHE A 702 2.25 -7.95 -30.44
C PHE A 702 2.45 -9.42 -30.86
N LYS A 703 2.04 -10.39 -30.02
CA LYS A 703 2.06 -11.81 -30.37
C LYS A 703 1.07 -12.19 -31.48
N CYS A 704 -0.08 -11.50 -31.56
CA CYS A 704 -1.07 -11.73 -32.62
C CYS A 704 -0.71 -11.09 -33.97
N LEU A 705 -0.02 -9.95 -33.99
CA LEU A 705 0.31 -9.24 -35.24
C LEU A 705 1.61 -9.72 -35.90
N CYS A 706 2.48 -10.41 -35.15
CA CYS A 706 3.77 -10.91 -35.65
C CYS A 706 3.83 -12.45 -35.78
N GLY A 707 2.75 -13.18 -35.48
CA GLY A 707 2.75 -14.65 -35.47
C GLY A 707 1.69 -15.27 -36.37
N ASN A 708 2.03 -15.49 -37.65
CA ASN A 708 1.72 -16.70 -38.44
C ASN A 708 1.85 -16.43 -39.95
N HIS A 709 3.06 -16.65 -40.49
CA HIS A 709 3.26 -16.91 -41.92
C HIS A 709 4.05 -18.19 -42.19
N SER A 710 3.99 -19.18 -41.29
CA SER A 710 4.43 -20.53 -41.61
C SER A 710 3.46 -21.55 -41.02
N LYS A 711 2.95 -22.41 -41.91
CA LYS A 711 2.03 -23.54 -41.67
C LYS A 711 0.53 -23.20 -41.70
N CYS A 712 0.02 -23.03 -42.91
CA CYS A 712 -1.30 -23.54 -43.29
C CYS A 712 -1.16 -24.32 -44.59
N GLY A 713 -1.59 -25.57 -44.56
CA GLY A 713 -1.82 -26.47 -45.69
C GLY A 713 -2.17 -27.86 -45.13
N PRO A 714 -3.05 -28.64 -45.77
CA PRO A 714 -3.94 -28.30 -46.90
C PRO A 714 -5.20 -27.53 -46.46
#